data_AF-A0A9J7KPV0-F1
#
_entry.id   AF-A0A9J7KPV0-F1
#
_cell.length_a   1.000
_cell.length_b   1.000
_cell.length_c   1.000
_cell.angle_alpha   90.00
_cell.angle_beta   90.00
_cell.angle_gamma   90.00
#
_symmetry.space_group_name_H-M   'P 1'
#
loop_
_entity.id
_entity.type
_entity.pdbx_description
1 polymer ?
#
loop_
_entity_poly.entity_id
_entity_poly.type
_entity_poly.pdbx_seq_one_letter_code
_entity_poly.pdbx_strand_id
1 'polypeptide(L)'
;MFLERYRADYLRSAVAVVVVLSCLVTDAVEGKVVGAFVLPHGGIALDPARFNTTNQTALEQAWQIHSAARKVGHQINRLSPDLLFLSTPHGVADLTNFLFYLNPEAYGSADTDNCVCPPCCYNVSVDINSEMSETLVEKLKREGVMISGLSAFGPPGGADEPFPLRWAEVIPLHFIPHLNTTSVVVLSHPSRRYNHSVAMVPELLRLGKSLYKELEASKERVVVIVSADLAHTHSADGPYGFSPAAQPFDQACGEWASTLDPTPLLVNATSLVDDALSCGYTGLVMLHAILSTSSIWRPTLLVNHHPSYYGMMVASFLPELQPYVRWGAAGKTRRLVDFLERVGQRKESSEQVFMSQVGADLEVQVRARQPESDRLLVSPGSHEVRTGGVLGLHLSLAGVGQVRAMWMNPVPFTAPSDFKPQCAYTVLQSDSAVKKQPTNRQPLASIHRRWKVNNGHNDDKRPNVLKDGKAAPSVAVGRAYTYTAGNFNATLNEAVMKYEPGSVPVTISYQCGDVNYGISPPYNFTIQPTTVQKRSDAEEPAQKKSMIKSSKNFSSETASKVLPGRTCADDTCVDGGERVGKVALIADMGVEEDSFTIRSILRQVDQDELDFVLHAGDISYADNFGTTYRSSDGNNSWVWVQYMASLHDVTARVPYMTCPGNHEKQFDFAAYRNWLHMPWNESESSSPYYFSFDYLGVHFVGISTEHDMRGNSSQHRWLEQDLRTADLNRARTPWILVFGHRPLYCSSAALWTTRCTTEAREYRSDIEELFVRYHVDVYVCGHNHQYERSWPVSGGNVTAKNYHNPAATVHIVTGAAGNPEGNDPSYVPEFLAPWRAGYSLTMKTGWTLMEVNSTALAFSYIHSADASGGKVVDRFTITKTP
;
A
#
# COMPACT_ATOMS: atom_id res chain seq x y z
N MET A 1 20.73 -26.45 51.10
CA MET A 1 20.01 -25.25 51.59
C MET A 1 20.81 -23.95 51.56
N PHE A 2 22.12 -23.91 51.84
CA PHE A 2 22.91 -22.66 51.72
C PHE A 2 23.33 -22.31 50.27
N LEU A 3 23.46 -23.33 49.40
CA LEU A 3 23.83 -23.17 47.99
C LEU A 3 22.68 -22.73 47.07
N GLU A 4 21.41 -22.87 47.49
CA GLU A 4 20.25 -22.46 46.69
C GLU A 4 19.88 -20.98 46.88
N ARG A 5 20.19 -20.39 48.04
CA ARG A 5 20.03 -18.93 48.24
C ARG A 5 21.11 -18.11 47.52
N TYR A 6 22.34 -18.62 47.42
CA TYR A 6 23.43 -17.92 46.72
C TYR A 6 23.25 -17.86 45.20
N ARG A 7 22.57 -18.84 44.59
CA ARG A 7 22.25 -18.81 43.16
C ARG A 7 21.19 -17.76 42.80
N ALA A 8 20.25 -17.47 43.70
CA ALA A 8 19.16 -16.51 43.45
C ALA A 8 19.66 -15.06 43.47
N ASP A 9 20.61 -14.72 44.35
CA ASP A 9 21.16 -13.37 44.44
C ASP A 9 22.18 -13.07 43.33
N TYR A 10 22.98 -14.05 42.91
CA TYR A 10 23.92 -13.88 41.79
C TYR A 10 23.21 -13.74 40.43
N LEU A 11 22.10 -14.43 40.22
CA LEU A 11 21.27 -14.27 39.02
C LEU A 11 20.55 -12.91 38.99
N ARG A 12 20.12 -12.38 40.15
CA ARG A 12 19.52 -11.03 40.24
C ARG A 12 20.56 -9.92 40.01
N SER A 13 21.78 -10.07 40.53
CA SER A 13 22.86 -9.10 40.30
C SER A 13 23.44 -9.18 38.88
N ALA A 14 23.55 -10.37 38.29
CA ALA A 14 24.01 -10.52 36.91
C ALA A 14 22.97 -10.01 35.90
N VAL A 15 21.67 -10.25 36.14
CA VAL A 15 20.59 -9.67 35.31
C VAL A 15 20.52 -8.16 35.50
N ALA A 16 20.72 -7.63 36.72
CA ALA A 16 20.79 -6.19 36.94
C ALA A 16 21.98 -5.53 36.24
N VAL A 17 23.16 -6.18 36.22
CA VAL A 17 24.36 -5.67 35.53
C VAL A 17 24.24 -5.79 34.01
N VAL A 18 23.58 -6.83 33.48
CA VAL A 18 23.29 -6.95 32.04
C VAL A 18 22.21 -5.95 31.62
N VAL A 19 21.21 -5.68 32.45
CA VAL A 19 20.18 -4.65 32.21
C VAL A 19 20.79 -3.24 32.29
N VAL A 20 21.66 -2.99 33.27
CA VAL A 20 22.36 -1.70 33.41
C VAL A 20 23.41 -1.51 32.31
N LEU A 21 24.10 -2.55 31.84
CA LEU A 21 25.00 -2.45 30.68
C LEU A 21 24.25 -2.42 29.35
N SER A 22 23.07 -3.04 29.21
CA SER A 22 22.24 -2.86 28.03
C SER A 22 21.64 -1.45 27.98
N CYS A 23 21.23 -0.89 29.13
CA CYS A 23 20.78 0.51 29.22
C CYS A 23 21.92 1.52 29.05
N LEU A 24 23.14 1.22 29.49
CA LEU A 24 24.31 2.09 29.31
C LEU A 24 24.98 1.95 27.93
N VAL A 25 24.62 0.94 27.14
CA VAL A 25 25.11 0.75 25.75
C VAL A 25 24.06 1.17 24.72
N THR A 26 22.79 1.35 25.09
CA THR A 26 21.78 1.98 24.21
C THR A 26 21.86 3.51 24.17
N ASP A 27 22.49 4.14 25.17
CA ASP A 27 22.60 5.62 25.24
C ASP A 27 23.87 6.18 24.58
N ALA A 28 24.61 5.37 23.82
CA ALA A 28 25.79 5.82 23.09
C ALA A 28 25.60 5.63 21.59
N VAL A 29 25.31 6.76 20.92
CA VAL A 29 25.35 7.04 19.47
C VAL A 29 24.06 6.77 18.67
N GLU A 30 22.91 7.31 19.09
CA GLU A 30 21.92 7.79 18.12
C GLU A 30 22.03 9.32 18.06
N GLY A 31 22.46 9.85 16.92
CA GLY A 31 22.38 11.30 16.65
C GLY A 31 20.92 11.76 16.73
N LYS A 32 20.70 13.00 17.16
CA LYS A 32 19.37 13.57 17.30
C LYS A 32 18.75 13.93 15.96
N VAL A 33 19.57 14.22 14.95
CA VAL A 33 19.10 14.29 13.57
C VAL A 33 19.07 12.86 13.01
N VAL A 34 17.86 12.32 12.85
CA VAL A 34 17.64 10.90 12.50
C VAL A 34 17.42 10.67 11.00
N GLY A 35 17.27 11.74 10.22
CA GLY A 35 17.14 11.68 8.77
C GLY A 35 17.04 13.06 8.14
N ALA A 36 17.41 13.16 6.86
CA ALA A 36 17.20 14.34 6.06
C ALA A 36 16.61 14.00 4.68
N PHE A 37 15.80 14.90 4.13
CA PHE A 37 15.03 14.63 2.91
C PHE A 37 14.94 15.87 2.02
N VAL A 38 14.82 15.63 0.71
CA VAL A 38 14.45 16.64 -0.29
C VAL A 38 13.09 16.26 -0.85
N LEU A 39 12.14 17.19 -0.77
CA LEU A 39 10.80 17.07 -1.33
C LEU A 39 10.52 18.28 -2.24
N PRO A 40 9.84 18.08 -3.39
CA PRO A 40 9.49 19.18 -4.28
C PRO A 40 8.31 20.00 -3.73
N HIS A 41 8.11 21.17 -4.33
CA HIS A 41 6.93 22.01 -4.09
C HIS A 41 6.20 22.43 -5.38
N GLY A 42 6.51 21.80 -6.51
CA GLY A 42 5.66 21.88 -7.69
C GLY A 42 4.28 21.27 -7.43
N GLY A 43 3.21 21.97 -7.81
CA GLY A 43 1.84 21.48 -7.63
C GLY A 43 1.56 20.19 -8.41
N ILE A 44 2.36 19.87 -9.43
CA ILE A 44 2.33 18.59 -10.16
C ILE A 44 2.60 17.40 -9.22
N ALA A 45 3.42 17.58 -8.18
CA ALA A 45 3.71 16.51 -7.25
C ALA A 45 2.47 16.12 -6.43
N LEU A 46 1.58 17.06 -6.08
CA LEU A 46 0.39 16.80 -5.25
C LEU A 46 -0.57 15.82 -5.91
N ASP A 47 -0.96 16.09 -7.17
CA ASP A 47 -1.92 15.29 -7.91
C ASP A 47 -1.62 15.31 -9.42
N PRO A 48 -0.85 14.33 -9.92
CA PRO A 48 -0.54 14.21 -11.34
C PRO A 48 -1.78 14.01 -12.23
N ALA A 49 -2.94 13.61 -11.70
CA ALA A 49 -4.16 13.50 -12.50
C ALA A 49 -4.70 14.87 -12.94
N ARG A 50 -4.29 15.94 -12.26
CA ARG A 50 -4.59 17.34 -12.63
C ARG A 50 -3.50 17.97 -13.50
N PHE A 51 -2.46 17.21 -13.87
CA PHE A 51 -1.42 17.72 -14.76
C PHE A 51 -1.89 17.68 -16.22
N ASN A 52 -2.25 18.85 -16.77
CA ASN A 52 -2.78 18.98 -18.13
C ASN A 52 -1.65 18.93 -19.18
N THR A 53 -1.21 17.71 -19.51
CA THR A 53 -0.20 17.47 -20.55
C THR A 53 -0.67 16.40 -21.53
N THR A 54 -0.31 16.57 -22.81
CA THR A 54 -0.47 15.52 -23.83
C THR A 54 0.80 14.66 -23.98
N ASN A 55 1.89 15.05 -23.32
CA ASN A 55 3.16 14.32 -23.34
C ASN A 55 3.11 13.16 -22.32
N GLN A 56 3.04 11.92 -22.83
CA GLN A 56 2.96 10.72 -21.99
C GLN A 56 4.17 10.55 -21.06
N THR A 57 5.38 10.86 -21.53
CA THR A 57 6.59 10.78 -20.71
C THR A 57 6.55 11.79 -19.57
N ALA A 58 6.06 13.00 -19.82
CA ALA A 58 5.89 14.01 -18.78
C ALA A 58 4.87 13.57 -17.71
N LEU A 59 3.76 12.94 -18.13
CA LEU A 59 2.76 12.40 -17.21
C LEU A 59 3.32 11.24 -16.36
N GLU A 60 4.06 10.32 -16.98
CA GLU A 60 4.74 9.23 -16.27
C GLU A 60 5.75 9.74 -15.25
N GLN A 61 6.55 10.74 -15.62
CA GLN A 61 7.49 11.40 -14.71
C GLN A 61 6.80 12.06 -13.53
N ALA A 62 5.66 12.74 -13.77
CA ALA A 62 4.85 13.34 -12.71
C ALA A 62 4.35 12.28 -11.70
N TRP A 63 3.86 11.13 -12.18
CA TRP A 63 3.46 10.01 -11.32
C TRP A 63 4.63 9.41 -10.52
N GLN A 64 5.81 9.32 -11.13
CA GLN A 64 7.01 8.85 -10.43
C GLN A 64 7.41 9.81 -9.31
N ILE A 65 7.34 11.13 -9.54
CA ILE A 65 7.58 12.15 -8.52
C ILE A 65 6.58 12.05 -7.37
N HIS A 66 5.29 11.98 -7.67
CA HIS A 66 4.24 11.83 -6.66
C HIS A 66 4.45 10.56 -5.80
N SER A 67 4.72 9.42 -6.44
CA SER A 67 4.97 8.15 -5.75
C SER A 67 6.20 8.21 -4.86
N ALA A 68 7.28 8.84 -5.34
CA ALA A 68 8.50 9.03 -4.55
C ALA A 68 8.28 9.96 -3.35
N ALA A 69 7.53 11.05 -3.52
CA ALA A 69 7.19 11.98 -2.44
C ALA A 69 6.36 11.29 -1.35
N ARG A 70 5.35 10.49 -1.73
CA ARG A 70 4.60 9.64 -0.79
C ARG A 70 5.49 8.64 -0.05
N LYS A 71 6.41 7.99 -0.77
CA LYS A 71 7.35 7.02 -0.18
C LYS A 71 8.27 7.68 0.85
N VAL A 72 8.80 8.86 0.56
CA VAL A 72 9.60 9.66 1.51
C VAL A 72 8.76 10.11 2.70
N GLY A 73 7.51 10.57 2.48
CA GLY A 73 6.59 10.91 3.56
C GLY A 73 6.38 9.75 4.55
N HIS A 74 6.22 8.52 4.03
CA HIS A 74 6.18 7.33 4.88
C HIS A 74 7.52 6.99 5.55
N GLN A 75 8.67 7.26 4.91
CA GLN A 75 9.98 7.11 5.54
C GLN A 75 10.15 8.08 6.71
N ILE A 76 9.80 9.35 6.54
CA ILE A 76 9.81 10.38 7.59
C ILE A 76 8.97 9.90 8.77
N ASN A 77 7.73 9.45 8.52
CA ASN A 77 6.85 8.96 9.58
C ASN A 77 7.41 7.73 10.33
N ARG A 78 8.14 6.83 9.64
CA ARG A 78 8.79 5.66 10.28
C ARG A 78 9.97 6.02 11.17
N LEU A 79 10.59 7.19 10.96
CA LEU A 79 11.65 7.68 11.84
C LEU A 79 11.10 8.18 13.18
N SER A 80 9.78 8.38 13.26
CA SER A 80 9.07 8.92 14.43
C SER A 80 9.74 10.18 14.98
N PRO A 81 9.80 11.28 14.19
CA PRO A 81 10.37 12.53 14.63
C PRO A 81 9.47 13.24 15.64
N ASP A 82 10.07 13.85 16.65
CA ASP A 82 9.42 14.77 17.57
C ASP A 82 9.39 16.21 16.98
N LEU A 83 10.36 16.49 16.08
CA LEU A 83 10.52 17.78 15.41
C LEU A 83 10.83 17.61 13.91
N LEU A 84 10.08 18.32 13.06
CA LEU A 84 10.44 18.54 11.65
C LEU A 84 11.09 19.91 11.48
N PHE A 85 12.31 19.96 10.96
CA PHE A 85 12.92 21.19 10.49
C PHE A 85 12.65 21.34 8.98
N LEU A 86 11.79 22.27 8.60
CA LEU A 86 11.44 22.56 7.21
C LEU A 86 12.16 23.81 6.70
N SER A 87 12.94 23.66 5.64
CA SER A 87 13.56 24.75 4.90
C SER A 87 12.78 25.03 3.62
N THR A 88 12.36 26.28 3.39
CA THR A 88 11.50 26.65 2.24
C THR A 88 11.96 27.92 1.52
N PRO A 89 11.98 27.93 0.17
CA PRO A 89 12.31 29.11 -0.61
C PRO A 89 11.13 30.05 -0.90
N HIS A 90 9.87 29.60 -0.74
CA HIS A 90 8.65 30.38 -1.02
C HIS A 90 7.74 30.58 0.21
N GLY A 91 8.33 30.72 1.39
CA GLY A 91 7.60 31.20 2.57
C GLY A 91 7.49 32.72 2.65
N VAL A 92 7.02 33.21 3.79
CA VAL A 92 7.12 34.65 4.12
C VAL A 92 8.61 35.01 4.19
N ALA A 93 9.01 35.98 3.39
CA ALA A 93 10.42 36.29 3.16
C ALA A 93 10.76 37.73 3.53
N ASP A 94 11.90 37.92 4.18
CA ASP A 94 12.56 39.22 4.27
C ASP A 94 13.42 39.46 3.01
N LEU A 95 13.81 40.70 2.75
CA LEU A 95 14.71 41.03 1.66
C LEU A 95 16.11 40.44 1.90
N THR A 96 16.56 40.40 3.15
CA THR A 96 17.94 40.06 3.50
C THR A 96 18.11 38.97 4.54
N ASN A 97 17.19 38.76 5.49
CA ASN A 97 17.35 37.71 6.49
C ASN A 97 16.66 36.40 6.11
N PHE A 98 17.18 35.28 6.61
CA PHE A 98 16.38 34.08 6.79
C PHE A 98 15.41 34.29 7.95
N LEU A 99 14.20 33.73 7.85
CA LEU A 99 13.14 33.93 8.83
C LEU A 99 12.70 32.61 9.46
N PHE A 100 12.64 32.60 10.80
CA PHE A 100 11.93 31.59 11.57
C PHE A 100 10.51 32.04 11.90
N TYR A 101 9.54 31.14 11.79
CA TYR A 101 8.16 31.40 12.23
C TYR A 101 8.04 31.20 13.74
N LEU A 102 7.39 32.14 14.43
CA LEU A 102 7.34 32.21 15.89
C LEU A 102 5.94 32.09 16.50
N ASN A 103 4.87 32.12 15.70
CA ASN A 103 3.53 31.78 16.19
C ASN A 103 3.48 30.29 16.52
N PRO A 104 2.72 29.85 17.53
CA PRO A 104 2.64 28.45 17.96
C PRO A 104 1.89 27.56 16.97
N GLU A 105 1.07 28.13 16.09
CA GLU A 105 0.31 27.39 15.08
C GLU A 105 0.59 27.97 13.69
N ALA A 106 0.49 27.14 12.65
CA ALA A 106 0.54 27.59 11.26
C ALA A 106 -0.45 26.82 10.39
N TYR A 107 -1.08 27.51 9.44
CA TYR A 107 -2.10 26.97 8.56
C TYR A 107 -1.98 27.54 7.15
N GLY A 108 -2.20 26.72 6.14
CA GLY A 108 -2.34 27.21 4.77
C GLY A 108 -2.85 26.16 3.79
N SER A 109 -2.93 26.57 2.53
CA SER A 109 -3.40 25.72 1.45
C SER A 109 -2.49 25.82 0.23
N ALA A 110 -2.38 24.72 -0.50
CA ALA A 110 -1.80 24.65 -1.84
C ALA A 110 -2.86 24.20 -2.83
N ASP A 111 -2.64 24.49 -4.10
CA ASP A 111 -3.39 23.97 -5.22
C ASP A 111 -2.44 23.32 -6.24
N THR A 112 -3.00 22.80 -7.33
CA THR A 112 -2.22 22.13 -8.38
C THR A 112 -2.06 23.08 -9.57
N ASP A 113 -0.99 22.92 -10.36
CA ASP A 113 -0.66 23.81 -11.48
C ASP A 113 -1.81 24.06 -12.48
N ASN A 114 -2.79 23.15 -12.61
CA ASN A 114 -3.93 23.31 -13.52
C ASN A 114 -5.31 23.18 -12.84
N CYS A 115 -5.36 23.23 -11.51
CA CYS A 115 -6.63 23.28 -10.79
C CYS A 115 -6.46 24.15 -9.55
N VAL A 116 -7.11 25.31 -9.59
CA VAL A 116 -7.11 26.31 -8.52
C VAL A 116 -8.09 25.90 -7.42
N CYS A 117 -7.77 26.25 -6.18
CA CYS A 117 -8.69 26.10 -5.05
C CYS A 117 -9.84 27.14 -5.12
N PRO A 118 -11.13 26.74 -5.09
CA PRO A 118 -11.72 25.39 -5.15
C PRO A 118 -11.91 24.84 -6.58
N PRO A 119 -11.94 23.50 -6.79
CA PRO A 119 -12.08 22.44 -5.79
C PRO A 119 -10.77 21.82 -5.28
N CYS A 120 -9.61 22.21 -5.80
CA CYS A 120 -8.33 21.52 -5.53
C CYS A 120 -7.54 22.14 -4.36
N CYS A 121 -8.18 22.32 -3.21
CA CYS A 121 -7.54 22.87 -2.01
C CYS A 121 -6.87 21.76 -1.19
N TYR A 122 -5.55 21.80 -1.05
CA TYR A 122 -4.79 20.92 -0.18
C TYR A 122 -4.39 21.69 1.06
N ASN A 123 -5.07 21.44 2.18
CA ASN A 123 -4.87 22.20 3.42
C ASN A 123 -3.90 21.49 4.36
N VAL A 124 -3.04 22.25 5.02
CA VAL A 124 -2.13 21.77 6.06
C VAL A 124 -2.22 22.70 7.27
N SER A 125 -2.28 22.08 8.45
CA SER A 125 -2.18 22.74 9.75
C SER A 125 -1.08 22.05 10.56
N VAL A 126 -0.21 22.82 11.20
CA VAL A 126 0.91 22.30 12.01
C VAL A 126 1.13 23.13 13.26
N ASP A 127 1.62 22.47 14.31
CA ASP A 127 2.10 23.13 15.52
C ASP A 127 3.56 23.54 15.30
N ILE A 128 3.86 24.82 15.46
CA ILE A 128 5.20 25.37 15.32
C ILE A 128 5.90 25.32 16.68
N ASN A 129 7.11 24.78 16.72
CA ASN A 129 7.95 24.79 17.91
C ASN A 129 8.60 26.17 18.10
N SER A 130 7.83 27.12 18.61
CA SER A 130 8.24 28.51 18.82
C SER A 130 9.46 28.63 19.74
N GLU A 131 9.55 27.83 20.81
CA GLU A 131 10.69 27.81 21.73
C GLU A 131 12.01 27.43 21.02
N MET A 132 11.96 26.38 20.19
CA MET A 132 13.11 25.98 19.38
C MET A 132 13.44 27.03 18.31
N SER A 133 12.44 27.59 17.63
CA SER A 133 12.62 28.66 16.66
C SER A 133 13.31 29.89 17.28
N GLU A 134 12.87 30.35 18.45
CA GLU A 134 13.49 31.46 19.19
C GLU A 134 14.93 31.14 19.57
N THR A 135 15.17 29.93 20.09
CA THR A 135 16.52 29.45 20.44
C THR A 135 17.46 29.48 19.23
N LEU A 136 16.99 29.03 18.07
CA LEU A 136 17.75 29.07 16.82
C LEU A 136 18.02 30.50 16.37
N VAL A 137 17.03 31.39 16.43
CA VAL A 137 17.21 32.82 16.11
C VAL A 137 18.30 33.43 16.98
N GLU A 138 18.24 33.24 18.28
CA GLU A 138 19.23 33.81 19.20
C GLU A 138 20.63 33.29 18.95
N LYS A 139 20.80 31.96 18.83
CA LYS A 139 22.13 31.35 18.69
C LYS A 139 22.76 31.68 17.34
N LEU A 140 22.01 31.56 16.25
CA LEU A 140 22.53 31.81 14.91
C LEU A 140 22.83 33.30 14.68
N LYS A 141 22.04 34.20 15.27
CA LYS A 141 22.32 35.65 15.23
C LYS A 141 23.59 36.01 16.00
N ARG A 142 23.90 35.36 17.13
CA ARG A 142 25.18 35.53 17.85
C ARG A 142 26.39 35.07 17.02
N GLU A 143 26.20 34.08 16.15
CA GLU A 143 27.23 33.62 15.20
C GLU A 143 27.37 34.51 13.95
N GLY A 144 26.62 35.63 13.91
CA GLY A 144 26.68 36.61 12.82
C GLY A 144 25.98 36.16 11.54
N VAL A 145 25.07 35.18 11.62
CA VAL A 145 24.23 34.78 10.48
C VAL A 145 23.07 35.76 10.34
N MET A 146 22.71 36.09 9.10
CA MET A 146 21.60 37.00 8.76
C MET A 146 20.25 36.27 8.97
N ILE A 147 19.83 36.18 10.23
CA ILE A 147 18.60 35.53 10.68
C ILE A 147 17.75 36.49 11.50
N SER A 148 16.43 36.37 11.34
CA SER A 148 15.42 36.99 12.19
C SER A 148 14.28 36.00 12.45
N GLY A 149 13.45 36.32 13.44
CA GLY A 149 12.20 35.61 13.68
C GLY A 149 11.02 36.53 13.39
N LEU A 150 9.92 35.95 12.93
CA LEU A 150 8.70 36.67 12.58
C LEU A 150 7.51 36.09 13.36
N SER A 151 6.78 36.97 14.02
CA SER A 151 5.53 36.67 14.74
C SER A 151 4.41 37.56 14.19
N ALA A 152 3.25 36.99 13.93
CA ALA A 152 2.07 37.68 13.45
C ALA A 152 1.10 37.95 14.61
N PHE A 153 0.61 39.19 14.71
CA PHE A 153 -0.48 39.62 15.60
C PHE A 153 -0.32 39.34 17.11
N GLY A 154 0.89 39.00 17.57
CA GLY A 154 1.19 38.78 18.99
C GLY A 154 2.69 38.58 19.26
N PRO A 155 3.10 38.50 20.54
CA PRO A 155 4.46 38.14 20.89
C PRO A 155 4.78 36.69 20.45
N PRO A 156 6.06 36.39 20.17
CA PRO A 156 6.53 35.02 19.92
C PRO A 156 5.97 34.01 20.93
N GLY A 157 5.50 32.86 20.44
CA GLY A 157 4.93 31.78 21.26
C GLY A 157 3.59 32.06 21.96
N GLY A 158 3.07 33.29 21.91
CA GLY A 158 1.84 33.69 22.60
C GLY A 158 0.78 34.31 21.69
N ALA A 159 0.91 34.14 20.37
CA ALA A 159 -0.08 34.61 19.41
C ALA A 159 -1.15 33.52 19.16
N ASP A 160 -2.42 33.89 19.26
CA ASP A 160 -3.56 32.98 19.04
C ASP A 160 -3.88 32.80 17.54
N GLU A 161 -3.31 33.62 16.66
CA GLU A 161 -3.54 33.54 15.22
C GLU A 161 -2.51 32.62 14.53
N PRO A 162 -2.95 31.62 13.73
CA PRO A 162 -2.03 30.77 12.99
C PRO A 162 -1.20 31.55 11.96
N PHE A 163 0.07 31.22 11.86
CA PHE A 163 0.95 31.76 10.82
C PHE A 163 0.53 31.24 9.44
N PRO A 164 0.46 32.09 8.40
CA PRO A 164 0.05 31.64 7.08
C PRO A 164 1.14 30.79 6.39
N LEU A 165 0.77 29.61 5.91
CA LEU A 165 1.59 28.76 5.04
C LEU A 165 1.18 28.93 3.57
N ARG A 166 2.14 28.73 2.65
CA ARG A 166 1.91 28.74 1.19
C ARG A 166 2.38 27.43 0.57
N TRP A 167 2.28 27.33 -0.76
CA TRP A 167 2.46 26.07 -1.48
C TRP A 167 3.79 25.39 -1.18
N ALA A 168 4.89 26.13 -1.01
CA ALA A 168 6.20 25.52 -0.75
C ALA A 168 6.41 25.02 0.68
N GLU A 169 5.59 25.43 1.64
CA GLU A 169 5.50 24.74 2.93
C GLU A 169 4.48 23.61 2.89
N VAL A 170 3.30 23.89 2.32
CA VAL A 170 2.15 22.98 2.35
C VAL A 170 2.42 21.70 1.56
N ILE A 171 2.98 21.78 0.35
CA ILE A 171 3.19 20.60 -0.52
C ILE A 171 4.12 19.55 0.12
N PRO A 172 5.35 19.88 0.56
CA PRO A 172 6.21 18.88 1.19
C PRO A 172 5.63 18.35 2.51
N LEU A 173 4.96 19.20 3.30
CA LEU A 173 4.29 18.78 4.53
C LEU A 173 3.10 17.84 4.24
N HIS A 174 2.32 18.09 3.19
CA HIS A 174 1.14 17.29 2.83
C HIS A 174 1.46 15.80 2.64
N PHE A 175 2.66 15.46 2.17
CA PHE A 175 3.08 14.06 2.01
C PHE A 175 3.37 13.33 3.33
N ILE A 176 3.48 14.04 4.45
CA ILE A 176 3.88 13.48 5.73
C ILE A 176 2.63 13.10 6.53
N PRO A 177 2.38 11.80 6.76
CA PRO A 177 1.28 11.37 7.63
C PRO A 177 1.50 11.82 9.08
N HIS A 178 0.43 12.03 9.85
CA HIS A 178 0.47 12.30 11.29
C HIS A 178 1.19 13.60 11.72
N LEU A 179 1.18 14.63 10.88
CA LEU A 179 1.75 15.95 11.22
C LEU A 179 1.18 16.58 12.50
N ASN A 180 -0.04 16.20 12.90
CA ASN A 180 -0.67 16.68 14.13
C ASN A 180 0.00 16.22 15.43
N THR A 181 0.95 15.27 15.36
CA THR A 181 1.69 14.80 16.54
C THR A 181 3.16 15.22 16.54
N THR A 182 3.61 15.95 15.52
CA THR A 182 5.01 16.36 15.36
C THR A 182 5.10 17.86 15.23
N SER A 183 5.91 18.50 16.09
CA SER A 183 6.13 19.93 16.01
C SER A 183 7.00 20.30 14.80
N VAL A 184 6.84 21.51 14.26
CA VAL A 184 7.55 21.97 13.06
C VAL A 184 8.34 23.24 13.36
N VAL A 185 9.56 23.33 12.85
CA VAL A 185 10.32 24.58 12.75
C VAL A 185 10.44 24.92 11.28
N VAL A 186 9.98 26.10 10.89
CA VAL A 186 10.06 26.57 9.49
C VAL A 186 11.15 27.64 9.37
N LEU A 187 12.11 27.39 8.47
CA LEU A 187 13.11 28.34 8.02
C LEU A 187 12.77 28.80 6.60
N SER A 188 12.23 30.01 6.49
CA SER A 188 11.96 30.66 5.22
C SER A 188 13.17 31.46 4.73
N HIS A 189 13.42 31.42 3.43
CA HIS A 189 14.58 32.02 2.79
C HIS A 189 14.33 33.47 2.33
N PRO A 190 15.39 34.28 2.15
CA PRO A 190 15.32 35.69 1.75
C PRO A 190 14.88 35.90 0.28
N SER A 191 13.97 36.84 0.01
CA SER A 191 13.40 37.05 -1.34
C SER A 191 14.34 37.65 -2.39
N ARG A 192 15.30 38.51 -2.00
CA ARG A 192 16.12 39.29 -2.94
C ARG A 192 17.60 38.96 -2.96
N ARG A 193 18.06 37.99 -2.16
CA ARG A 193 19.46 37.52 -2.21
C ARG A 193 19.73 36.50 -3.33
N TYR A 194 18.67 35.92 -3.89
CA TYR A 194 18.75 34.89 -4.94
C TYR A 194 19.31 35.37 -6.28
N ASN A 195 19.44 36.68 -6.50
CA ASN A 195 20.09 37.21 -7.71
C ASN A 195 21.63 37.03 -7.71
N HIS A 196 22.19 36.46 -6.64
CA HIS A 196 23.61 36.15 -6.49
C HIS A 196 23.83 34.80 -5.77
N SER A 197 23.19 33.74 -6.26
CA SER A 197 23.16 32.42 -5.59
C SER A 197 24.55 31.85 -5.29
N VAL A 198 25.53 32.11 -6.17
CA VAL A 198 26.94 31.73 -5.98
C VAL A 198 27.57 32.43 -4.77
N ALA A 199 27.26 33.71 -4.56
CA ALA A 199 27.84 34.50 -3.47
C ALA A 199 27.37 34.03 -2.08
N MET A 200 26.21 33.35 -2.01
CA MET A 200 25.67 32.82 -0.77
C MET A 200 26.29 31.49 -0.34
N VAL A 201 26.97 30.76 -1.22
CA VAL A 201 27.51 29.42 -0.90
C VAL A 201 28.33 29.40 0.41
N PRO A 202 29.29 30.31 0.66
CA PRO A 202 30.03 30.32 1.93
C PRO A 202 29.16 30.57 3.17
N GLU A 203 28.12 31.40 3.05
CA GLU A 203 27.17 31.66 4.14
C GLU A 203 26.29 30.44 4.40
N LEU A 204 25.75 29.82 3.35
CA LEU A 204 24.90 28.63 3.44
C LEU A 204 25.64 27.45 4.04
N LEU A 205 26.91 27.28 3.67
CA LEU A 205 27.75 26.23 4.26
C LEU A 205 28.02 26.47 5.74
N ARG A 206 28.13 27.74 6.17
CA ARG A 206 28.27 28.08 7.59
C ARG A 206 26.94 27.86 8.33
N LEU A 207 25.84 28.36 7.78
CA LEU A 207 24.50 28.21 8.33
C LEU A 207 24.12 26.74 8.51
N GLY A 208 24.33 25.89 7.50
CA GLY A 208 24.03 24.45 7.60
C GLY A 208 24.83 23.73 8.70
N LYS A 209 26.12 24.08 8.88
CA LYS A 209 26.95 23.55 9.98
C LYS A 209 26.44 23.99 11.34
N SER A 210 26.09 25.27 11.48
CA SER A 210 25.53 25.82 12.72
C SER A 210 24.17 25.21 13.04
N LEU A 211 23.30 25.06 12.05
CA LEU A 211 22.01 24.38 12.20
C LEU A 211 22.18 22.94 12.65
N TYR A 212 23.04 22.16 11.99
CA TYR A 212 23.27 20.77 12.39
C TYR A 212 23.73 20.67 13.85
N LYS A 213 24.66 21.53 14.27
CA LYS A 213 25.14 21.59 15.65
C LYS A 213 24.02 21.88 16.65
N GLU A 214 23.14 22.83 16.34
CA GLU A 214 22.03 23.19 17.24
C GLU A 214 20.89 22.16 17.23
N LEU A 215 20.59 21.56 16.07
CA LEU A 215 19.61 20.48 15.96
C LEU A 215 20.10 19.20 16.64
N GLU A 216 21.39 18.86 16.53
CA GLU A 216 22.01 17.72 17.24
C GLU A 216 22.07 17.93 18.76
N ALA A 217 22.17 19.18 19.21
CA ALA A 217 22.13 19.52 20.63
C ALA A 217 20.72 19.48 21.23
N SER A 218 19.68 19.31 20.38
CA SER A 218 18.29 19.20 20.82
C SER A 218 18.03 17.93 21.62
N LYS A 219 16.97 17.94 22.42
CA LYS A 219 16.46 16.72 23.07
C LYS A 219 15.59 15.89 22.12
N GLU A 220 15.00 16.56 21.13
CA GLU A 220 14.04 16.03 20.16
C GLU A 220 14.71 15.16 19.10
N ARG A 221 13.97 14.16 18.58
CA ARG A 221 14.32 13.44 17.35
C ARG A 221 13.95 14.31 16.16
N VAL A 222 14.97 14.81 15.46
CA VAL A 222 14.82 15.78 14.38
C VAL A 222 14.90 15.12 13.02
N VAL A 223 13.95 15.45 12.15
CA VAL A 223 14.06 15.20 10.70
C VAL A 223 14.20 16.53 9.96
N VAL A 224 15.16 16.62 9.06
CA VAL A 224 15.39 17.80 8.21
C VAL A 224 14.71 17.61 6.86
N ILE A 225 13.94 18.59 6.41
CA ILE A 225 13.24 18.59 5.12
C ILE A 225 13.61 19.85 4.38
N VAL A 226 14.11 19.69 3.16
CA VAL A 226 14.32 20.79 2.22
C VAL A 226 13.24 20.73 1.15
N SER A 227 12.40 21.76 1.13
CA SER A 227 11.46 22.04 0.05
C SER A 227 12.24 22.63 -1.14
N ALA A 228 12.32 21.91 -2.26
CA ALA A 228 13.14 22.33 -3.39
C ALA A 228 12.64 21.80 -4.73
N ASP A 229 12.31 22.74 -5.63
CA ASP A 229 12.30 22.50 -7.07
C ASP A 229 13.67 22.87 -7.67
N LEU A 230 14.04 22.22 -8.77
CA LEU A 230 15.33 22.36 -9.44
C LEU A 230 15.30 23.49 -10.49
N ALA A 231 15.85 23.30 -11.70
CA ALA A 231 15.86 24.35 -12.72
C ALA A 231 14.43 24.69 -13.18
N HIS A 232 14.15 25.97 -13.46
CA HIS A 232 12.85 26.47 -13.96
C HIS A 232 12.87 26.83 -15.46
N THR A 233 13.96 26.51 -16.17
CA THR A 233 14.19 26.94 -17.55
C THR A 233 14.25 25.79 -18.54
N HIS A 234 13.48 24.71 -18.30
CA HIS A 234 13.43 23.53 -19.17
C HIS A 234 12.57 23.71 -20.43
N SER A 235 11.74 24.76 -20.50
CA SER A 235 10.83 24.99 -21.63
C SER A 235 10.82 26.43 -22.10
N ALA A 236 10.87 26.62 -23.43
CA ALA A 236 10.78 27.94 -24.05
C ALA A 236 9.40 28.58 -23.85
N ASP A 237 8.36 27.76 -23.72
CA ASP A 237 6.99 28.17 -23.47
C ASP A 237 6.71 28.36 -21.96
N GLY A 238 7.70 28.05 -21.10
CA GLY A 238 7.61 28.27 -19.66
C GLY A 238 7.77 29.75 -19.28
N PRO A 239 7.30 30.16 -18.09
CA PRO A 239 7.31 31.57 -17.65
C PRO A 239 8.71 32.18 -17.53
N TYR A 240 9.75 31.36 -17.48
CA TYR A 240 11.15 31.77 -17.33
C TYR A 240 11.99 31.57 -18.60
N GLY A 241 11.38 31.08 -19.69
CA GLY A 241 12.07 30.76 -20.93
C GLY A 241 12.97 29.52 -20.84
N PHE A 242 13.61 29.19 -21.97
CA PHE A 242 14.52 28.04 -22.05
C PHE A 242 15.98 28.46 -21.83
N SER A 243 16.71 27.68 -21.03
CA SER A 243 18.15 27.78 -20.89
C SER A 243 18.81 26.42 -21.07
N PRO A 244 19.92 26.33 -21.85
CA PRO A 244 20.70 25.09 -21.94
C PRO A 244 21.35 24.69 -20.59
N ALA A 245 21.34 25.58 -19.60
CA ALA A 245 21.83 25.31 -18.25
C ALA A 245 20.89 24.41 -17.42
N ALA A 246 19.60 24.31 -17.77
CA ALA A 246 18.59 23.62 -16.96
C ALA A 246 18.88 22.13 -16.77
N GLN A 247 19.06 21.38 -17.87
CA GLN A 247 19.32 19.95 -17.82
C GLN A 247 20.64 19.59 -17.09
N PRO A 248 21.78 20.26 -17.38
CA PRO A 248 23.02 20.00 -16.64
C PRO A 248 22.93 20.38 -15.15
N PHE A 249 22.17 21.42 -14.80
CA PHE A 249 21.95 21.81 -13.40
C PHE A 249 21.19 20.70 -12.62
N ASP A 250 20.08 20.21 -13.18
CA ASP A 250 19.29 19.13 -12.56
C ASP A 250 20.11 17.85 -12.41
N GLN A 251 20.89 17.51 -13.44
CA GLN A 251 21.77 16.35 -13.42
C GLN A 251 22.82 16.46 -12.30
N ALA A 252 23.44 17.63 -12.15
CA ALA A 252 24.44 17.88 -11.12
C ALA A 252 23.83 17.80 -9.71
N CYS A 253 22.60 18.30 -9.51
CA CYS A 253 21.88 18.15 -8.24
C CYS A 253 21.56 16.69 -7.93
N GLY A 254 21.12 15.91 -8.92
CA GLY A 254 20.87 14.47 -8.75
C GLY A 254 22.12 13.64 -8.47
N GLU A 255 23.23 13.97 -9.14
CA GLU A 255 24.53 13.32 -8.89
C GLU A 255 24.99 13.59 -7.45
N TRP A 256 24.88 14.83 -6.97
CA TRP A 256 25.11 15.14 -5.56
C TRP A 256 24.17 14.37 -4.63
N ALA A 257 22.87 14.34 -4.90
CA ALA A 257 21.89 13.67 -4.04
C ALA A 257 22.07 12.14 -3.99
N SER A 258 22.72 11.55 -4.99
CA SER A 258 23.03 10.11 -5.05
C SER A 258 24.40 9.75 -4.47
N THR A 259 25.34 10.69 -4.37
CA THR A 259 26.74 10.42 -3.99
C THR A 259 27.22 11.17 -2.75
N LEU A 260 26.59 12.31 -2.43
CA LEU A 260 27.08 13.34 -1.50
C LEU A 260 28.46 13.94 -1.86
N ASP A 261 28.97 13.72 -3.08
CA ASP A 261 30.15 14.42 -3.57
C ASP A 261 29.85 15.93 -3.60
N PRO A 262 30.66 16.79 -2.96
CA PRO A 262 30.47 18.24 -3.03
C PRO A 262 30.56 18.80 -4.46
N THR A 263 31.33 18.18 -5.37
CA THR A 263 31.68 18.78 -6.66
C THR A 263 30.46 19.04 -7.56
N PRO A 264 29.54 18.07 -7.78
CA PRO A 264 28.35 18.34 -8.58
C PRO A 264 27.50 19.51 -8.06
N LEU A 265 27.28 19.63 -6.75
CA LEU A 265 26.45 20.71 -6.20
C LEU A 265 27.19 22.05 -6.06
N LEU A 266 28.40 22.04 -5.47
CA LEU A 266 29.13 23.25 -5.08
C LEU A 266 30.03 23.83 -6.18
N VAL A 267 30.16 23.16 -7.32
CA VAL A 267 30.91 23.65 -8.47
C VAL A 267 30.04 23.63 -9.72
N ASN A 268 29.55 22.46 -10.13
CA ASN A 268 28.84 22.33 -11.40
C ASN A 268 27.48 23.05 -11.35
N ALA A 269 26.61 22.70 -10.41
CA ALA A 269 25.31 23.36 -10.25
C ALA A 269 25.45 24.85 -9.91
N THR A 270 26.44 25.22 -9.08
CA THR A 270 26.78 26.62 -8.78
C THR A 270 27.06 27.44 -10.03
N SER A 271 27.79 26.89 -11.01
CA SER A 271 28.12 27.61 -12.25
C SER A 271 26.92 27.82 -13.18
N LEU A 272 25.81 27.11 -12.94
CA LEU A 272 24.64 27.06 -13.82
C LEU A 272 23.39 27.68 -13.19
N VAL A 273 23.37 27.86 -11.87
CA VAL A 273 22.17 28.22 -11.10
C VAL A 273 21.52 29.53 -11.55
N ASP A 274 22.33 30.54 -11.90
CA ASP A 274 21.82 31.86 -12.28
C ASP A 274 21.08 31.81 -13.64
N ASP A 275 21.42 30.86 -14.52
CA ASP A 275 20.74 30.60 -15.79
C ASP A 275 19.62 29.53 -15.66
N ALA A 276 19.74 28.63 -14.69
CA ALA A 276 18.75 27.60 -14.38
C ALA A 276 17.55 28.15 -13.60
N LEU A 277 17.73 29.27 -12.89
CA LEU A 277 16.70 29.95 -12.08
C LEU A 277 16.04 29.06 -11.02
N SER A 278 16.84 28.17 -10.39
CA SER A 278 16.34 27.25 -9.37
C SER A 278 16.06 27.94 -8.05
N CYS A 279 14.86 27.73 -7.51
CA CYS A 279 14.49 28.19 -6.16
C CYS A 279 15.04 27.25 -5.06
N GLY A 280 15.23 25.96 -5.35
CA GLY A 280 15.66 24.96 -4.36
C GLY A 280 17.15 24.97 -4.02
N TYR A 281 18.00 25.53 -4.89
CA TYR A 281 19.46 25.47 -4.77
C TYR A 281 20.00 25.90 -3.39
N THR A 282 19.47 27.00 -2.84
CA THR A 282 19.85 27.53 -1.52
C THR A 282 19.67 26.49 -0.41
N GLY A 283 18.53 25.79 -0.43
CA GLY A 283 18.23 24.73 0.52
C GLY A 283 19.14 23.51 0.36
N LEU A 284 19.48 23.15 -0.89
CA LEU A 284 20.36 22.02 -1.19
C LEU A 284 21.80 22.26 -0.68
N VAL A 285 22.35 23.47 -0.89
CA VAL A 285 23.69 23.83 -0.38
C VAL A 285 23.72 23.82 1.15
N MET A 286 22.67 24.35 1.79
CA MET A 286 22.52 24.28 3.25
C MET A 286 22.45 22.85 3.75
N LEU A 287 21.66 21.99 3.09
CA LEU A 287 21.55 20.57 3.41
C LEU A 287 22.88 19.83 3.23
N HIS A 288 23.65 20.14 2.18
CA HIS A 288 25.00 19.59 2.03
C HIS A 288 25.90 19.93 3.21
N ALA A 289 25.82 21.13 3.77
CA ALA A 289 26.56 21.48 4.98
C ALA A 289 26.06 20.73 6.23
N ILE A 290 24.74 20.56 6.38
CA ILE A 290 24.16 19.74 7.46
C ILE A 290 24.73 18.32 7.37
N LEU A 291 24.66 17.71 6.18
CA LEU A 291 25.10 16.33 5.96
C LEU A 291 26.62 16.19 6.09
N SER A 292 27.43 17.10 5.53
CA SER A 292 28.89 17.02 5.60
C SER A 292 29.48 17.27 7.00
N THR A 293 28.67 17.75 7.95
CA THR A 293 29.11 17.88 9.36
C THR A 293 29.22 16.52 10.06
N SER A 294 28.61 15.47 9.50
CA SER A 294 28.69 14.09 10.00
C SER A 294 28.86 13.09 8.86
N SER A 295 29.80 12.15 8.95
CA SER A 295 30.05 11.19 7.87
C SER A 295 29.12 9.96 7.91
N ILE A 296 27.95 10.07 8.56
CA ILE A 296 27.07 8.93 8.81
C ILE A 296 26.03 8.73 7.71
N TRP A 297 25.93 9.57 6.68
CA TRP A 297 24.73 9.56 5.83
C TRP A 297 24.85 8.64 4.61
N ARG A 298 23.82 7.82 4.40
CA ARG A 298 23.61 7.05 3.18
C ARG A 298 22.64 7.81 2.25
N PRO A 299 23.14 8.33 1.10
CA PRO A 299 22.26 8.96 0.11
C PRO A 299 21.41 7.92 -0.63
N THR A 300 20.19 8.31 -0.98
CA THR A 300 19.31 7.59 -1.90
C THR A 300 18.52 8.60 -2.71
N LEU A 301 18.83 8.68 -4.00
CA LEU A 301 18.03 9.43 -4.97
C LEU A 301 16.86 8.54 -5.42
N LEU A 302 15.63 8.99 -5.19
CA LEU A 302 14.45 8.23 -5.60
C LEU A 302 14.02 8.60 -7.01
N VAL A 303 13.94 9.90 -7.31
CA VAL A 303 13.61 10.42 -8.64
C VAL A 303 14.30 11.75 -8.89
N ASN A 304 14.55 12.07 -10.17
CA ASN A 304 14.99 13.39 -10.64
C ASN A 304 14.47 13.59 -12.07
N HIS A 305 13.39 14.36 -12.22
CA HIS A 305 12.68 14.55 -13.49
C HIS A 305 12.15 15.98 -13.64
N HIS A 306 11.87 16.39 -14.88
CA HIS A 306 11.31 17.70 -15.23
C HIS A 306 10.05 17.53 -16.11
N PRO A 307 8.91 17.09 -15.54
CA PRO A 307 7.69 16.86 -16.33
C PRO A 307 7.14 18.14 -16.99
N SER A 308 7.53 19.32 -16.50
CA SER A 308 7.10 20.63 -17.01
C SER A 308 8.32 21.53 -17.27
N TYR A 309 8.11 22.85 -17.27
CA TYR A 309 9.18 23.83 -17.40
C TYR A 309 10.15 23.85 -16.22
N TYR A 310 9.82 23.19 -15.11
CA TYR A 310 10.65 23.08 -13.92
C TYR A 310 10.97 21.62 -13.54
N GLY A 311 12.16 21.42 -12.96
CA GLY A 311 12.67 20.16 -12.47
C GLY A 311 12.30 19.88 -11.01
N MET A 312 12.20 18.60 -10.65
CA MET A 312 11.87 18.14 -9.32
C MET A 312 12.70 16.91 -8.96
N MET A 313 13.07 16.81 -7.68
CA MET A 313 13.82 15.69 -7.15
C MET A 313 13.23 15.25 -5.81
N VAL A 314 13.23 13.94 -5.58
CA VAL A 314 12.96 13.36 -4.26
C VAL A 314 14.16 12.53 -3.84
N ALA A 315 14.72 12.85 -2.67
CA ALA A 315 15.90 12.18 -2.13
C ALA A 315 15.79 11.97 -0.62
N SER A 316 16.38 10.89 -0.12
CA SER A 316 16.49 10.58 1.31
C SER A 316 17.95 10.38 1.71
N PHE A 317 18.32 10.91 2.86
CA PHE A 317 19.64 10.77 3.48
C PHE A 317 19.42 10.21 4.89
N LEU A 318 19.64 8.91 5.03
CA LEU A 318 19.43 8.20 6.30
C LEU A 318 20.79 7.84 6.90
N PRO A 319 20.95 7.82 8.22
CA PRO A 319 22.20 7.38 8.82
C PRO A 319 22.51 5.93 8.41
N GLU A 320 23.73 5.65 8.00
CA GLU A 320 24.32 4.33 7.90
C GLU A 320 24.21 3.71 9.28
N LEU A 321 23.31 2.73 9.39
CA LEU A 321 23.38 1.76 10.48
C LEU A 321 24.80 1.21 10.44
N GLN A 322 25.64 1.62 11.40
CA GLN A 322 26.91 0.93 11.62
C GLN A 322 26.54 -0.55 11.69
N PRO A 323 27.02 -1.41 10.78
CA PRO A 323 26.84 -2.82 10.97
C PRO A 323 27.38 -3.09 12.35
N TYR A 324 26.54 -3.67 13.21
CA TYR A 324 26.98 -4.22 14.48
C TYR A 324 28.10 -5.17 14.12
N VAL A 325 29.34 -4.68 14.18
CA VAL A 325 30.52 -5.52 14.03
C VAL A 325 30.30 -6.50 15.16
N ARG A 326 30.03 -7.76 14.79
CA ARG A 326 30.32 -8.90 15.66
C ARG A 326 31.81 -8.76 15.98
N TRP A 327 32.13 -7.94 16.98
CA TRP A 327 33.40 -7.94 17.64
C TRP A 327 33.46 -9.31 18.27
N GLY A 328 34.11 -10.23 17.55
CA GLY A 328 34.54 -11.49 18.11
C GLY A 328 35.17 -11.20 19.47
N ALA A 329 34.79 -12.01 20.46
CA ALA A 329 35.06 -11.85 21.88
C ALA A 329 36.56 -11.82 22.27
N ALA A 330 37.48 -11.60 21.34
CA ALA A 330 38.92 -11.54 21.57
C ALA A 330 39.46 -10.10 21.81
N GLY A 331 38.78 -9.06 21.31
CA GLY A 331 39.30 -7.69 21.35
C GLY A 331 39.08 -6.92 22.67
N LYS A 332 38.03 -7.27 23.44
CA LYS A 332 37.69 -6.59 24.70
C LYS A 332 38.33 -7.22 25.95
N THR A 333 38.80 -8.47 25.85
CA THR A 333 39.40 -9.19 26.98
C THR A 333 40.74 -8.57 27.40
N ARG A 334 41.52 -8.05 26.45
CA ARG A 334 42.86 -7.47 26.76
C ARG A 334 42.79 -6.12 27.47
N ARG A 335 41.83 -5.26 27.13
CA ARG A 335 41.64 -3.96 27.82
C ARG A 335 40.94 -4.09 29.18
N LEU A 336 40.08 -5.10 29.35
CA LEU A 336 39.46 -5.38 30.65
C LEU A 336 40.46 -6.03 31.63
N VAL A 337 41.34 -6.92 31.14
CA VAL A 337 42.46 -7.47 31.93
C VAL A 337 43.45 -6.37 32.32
N ASP A 338 43.85 -5.49 31.38
CA ASP A 338 44.74 -4.37 31.68
C ASP A 338 44.13 -3.32 32.64
N PHE A 339 42.80 -3.22 32.71
CA PHE A 339 42.08 -2.36 33.64
C PHE A 339 41.94 -3.02 35.01
N LEU A 340 41.64 -4.33 35.05
CA LEU A 340 41.53 -5.11 36.29
C LEU A 340 42.90 -5.33 36.97
N GLU A 341 43.99 -5.47 36.21
CA GLU A 341 45.35 -5.47 36.74
C GLU A 341 45.73 -4.11 37.34
N ARG A 342 45.26 -3.01 36.73
CA ARG A 342 45.49 -1.65 37.26
C ARG A 342 44.66 -1.33 38.50
N VAL A 343 43.45 -1.89 38.61
CA VAL A 343 42.59 -1.74 39.79
C VAL A 343 43.06 -2.66 40.93
N GLY A 344 43.65 -3.82 40.61
CA GLY A 344 44.26 -4.74 41.59
C GLY A 344 45.52 -4.21 42.28
N GLN A 345 46.17 -3.18 41.74
CA GLN A 345 47.37 -2.56 42.36
C GLN A 345 47.06 -1.46 43.39
N ARG A 346 45.78 -1.21 43.73
CA ARG A 346 45.41 -0.28 44.81
C ARG A 346 44.43 -0.91 45.79
N LYS A 347 44.94 -1.81 46.62
CA LYS A 347 44.56 -1.98 48.03
C LYS A 347 45.50 -2.98 48.68
N GLU A 348 46.44 -2.46 49.45
CA GLU A 348 47.12 -3.22 50.48
C GLU A 348 46.14 -3.59 51.60
N SER A 349 46.51 -4.64 52.33
CA SER A 349 45.93 -5.23 53.54
C SER A 349 44.83 -6.29 53.36
N SER A 350 45.31 -7.53 53.50
CA SER A 350 44.68 -8.69 54.16
C SER A 350 43.33 -9.18 53.64
N GLU A 351 43.36 -10.13 52.71
CA GLU A 351 43.05 -11.54 52.99
C GLU A 351 43.25 -12.36 51.69
N GLN A 352 44.30 -13.18 51.70
CA GLN A 352 44.57 -14.19 50.68
C GLN A 352 43.61 -15.37 50.86
N VAL A 353 43.43 -16.12 49.77
CA VAL A 353 42.75 -17.41 49.60
C VAL A 353 41.34 -17.29 49.00
N PHE A 354 41.26 -17.05 47.67
CA PHE A 354 40.31 -17.75 46.77
C PHE A 354 40.52 -17.48 45.25
N MET A 355 41.77 -17.40 44.75
CA MET A 355 42.04 -17.14 43.31
C MET A 355 43.09 -18.08 42.71
N SER A 356 42.97 -19.40 42.92
CA SER A 356 43.88 -20.39 42.31
C SER A 356 43.19 -21.50 41.53
N GLN A 357 41.91 -21.36 41.15
CA GLN A 357 41.17 -22.45 40.50
C GLN A 357 40.38 -22.10 39.23
N VAL A 358 40.49 -20.88 38.70
CA VAL A 358 39.77 -20.47 37.48
C VAL A 358 40.71 -20.14 36.30
N GLY A 359 42.03 -20.25 36.49
CA GLY A 359 43.03 -19.89 35.48
C GLY A 359 43.48 -21.01 34.53
N ALA A 360 42.83 -22.18 34.50
CA ALA A 360 43.41 -23.38 33.86
C ALA A 360 42.71 -23.90 32.59
N ASP A 361 41.55 -23.39 32.18
CA ASP A 361 40.76 -24.03 31.10
C ASP A 361 40.53 -23.19 29.83
N LEU A 362 41.31 -22.13 29.59
CA LEU A 362 41.20 -21.35 28.34
C LEU A 362 42.55 -21.08 27.67
N GLU A 363 43.37 -22.11 27.53
CA GLU A 363 44.55 -22.10 26.66
C GLU A 363 44.57 -23.41 25.85
N VAL A 364 44.44 -23.32 24.52
CA VAL A 364 44.55 -24.32 23.41
C VAL A 364 43.41 -23.99 22.43
N GLN A 365 43.59 -23.55 21.18
CA GLN A 365 44.69 -23.55 20.23
C GLN A 365 44.40 -22.48 19.16
N VAL A 366 45.26 -21.47 19.04
CA VAL A 366 45.41 -20.67 17.80
C VAL A 366 46.88 -20.79 17.42
N ARG A 367 47.17 -21.44 16.29
CA ARG A 367 48.47 -21.33 15.62
C ARG A 367 48.27 -21.08 14.13
N ALA A 368 48.79 -19.93 13.71
CA ALA A 368 48.91 -19.46 12.34
C ALA A 368 49.99 -20.25 11.56
N ARG A 369 49.87 -20.30 10.23
CA ARG A 369 51.00 -20.39 9.31
C ARG A 369 50.68 -19.68 7.97
N GLN A 370 51.67 -18.94 7.49
CA GLN A 370 51.74 -18.22 6.21
C GLN A 370 52.76 -18.95 5.27
N PRO A 371 52.94 -18.52 3.99
CA PRO A 371 53.01 -19.39 2.82
C PRO A 371 54.41 -19.65 2.26
N GLU A 372 54.54 -20.64 1.35
CA GLU A 372 55.61 -20.67 0.34
C GLU A 372 55.22 -21.52 -0.89
N SER A 373 55.82 -21.13 -2.02
CA SER A 373 55.58 -21.45 -3.44
C SER A 373 56.30 -22.71 -3.95
N ASP A 374 55.69 -23.48 -4.87
CA ASP A 374 56.15 -23.67 -6.27
C ASP A 374 55.31 -24.68 -7.08
N ARG A 375 55.52 -24.64 -8.40
CA ARG A 375 54.63 -24.90 -9.56
C ARG A 375 54.36 -26.38 -9.98
N LEU A 376 53.42 -26.48 -10.96
CA LEU A 376 53.12 -27.53 -11.99
C LEU A 376 52.06 -28.59 -11.57
N LEU A 377 50.98 -28.93 -12.29
CA LEU A 377 50.51 -28.79 -13.68
C LEU A 377 48.95 -28.94 -13.79
N VAL A 378 48.35 -28.10 -14.63
CA VAL A 378 47.14 -28.22 -15.49
C VAL A 378 46.13 -29.39 -15.29
N SER A 379 44.86 -29.07 -15.01
CA SER A 379 43.67 -29.31 -15.88
C SER A 379 42.37 -28.81 -15.19
N PRO A 380 41.28 -28.51 -15.94
CA PRO A 380 40.42 -27.37 -15.66
C PRO A 380 39.13 -27.70 -14.88
N GLY A 381 38.79 -26.85 -13.91
CA GLY A 381 37.52 -26.82 -13.20
C GLY A 381 37.36 -25.48 -12.50
N SER A 382 36.90 -24.47 -13.26
CA SER A 382 36.79 -23.07 -12.84
C SER A 382 35.75 -22.89 -11.73
N HIS A 383 36.20 -22.58 -10.52
CA HIS A 383 35.45 -21.74 -9.58
C HIS A 383 36.12 -20.37 -9.54
N GLU A 384 35.45 -19.39 -10.11
CA GLU A 384 35.84 -17.98 -10.06
C GLU A 384 34.94 -17.26 -9.05
N VAL A 385 35.54 -16.49 -8.14
CA VAL A 385 34.87 -15.54 -7.25
C VAL A 385 35.14 -14.13 -7.78
N ARG A 386 34.06 -13.37 -8.02
CA ARG A 386 33.86 -11.89 -8.16
C ARG A 386 32.74 -11.70 -9.18
N THR A 387 31.74 -10.82 -9.07
CA THR A 387 31.55 -9.51 -8.44
C THR A 387 30.03 -9.24 -8.42
N GLY A 388 29.58 -8.16 -7.77
CA GLY A 388 28.17 -7.79 -7.61
C GLY A 388 27.29 -7.94 -8.86
N GLY A 389 26.03 -8.33 -8.63
CA GLY A 389 25.02 -8.52 -9.65
C GLY A 389 23.63 -8.17 -9.11
N VAL A 390 23.03 -7.21 -9.80
CA VAL A 390 21.63 -6.78 -9.79
C VAL A 390 20.66 -7.96 -9.60
N LEU A 391 19.68 -7.81 -8.71
CA LEU A 391 18.56 -8.75 -8.61
C LEU A 391 17.66 -8.58 -9.85
N GLY A 392 17.97 -9.33 -10.90
CA GLY A 392 17.11 -9.50 -12.06
C GLY A 392 15.91 -10.38 -11.71
N LEU A 393 14.73 -9.93 -12.11
CA LEU A 393 13.46 -10.61 -12.03
C LEU A 393 13.54 -11.95 -12.83
N HIS A 394 13.47 -13.10 -12.15
CA HIS A 394 13.35 -14.41 -12.81
C HIS A 394 11.87 -14.76 -12.98
N LEU A 395 11.35 -14.62 -14.21
CA LEU A 395 10.04 -15.14 -14.62
C LEU A 395 10.21 -16.59 -15.09
N SER A 396 9.51 -17.53 -14.44
CA SER A 396 9.40 -18.92 -14.88
C SER A 396 8.14 -19.10 -15.74
N LEU A 397 8.31 -19.56 -16.98
CA LEU A 397 7.24 -19.96 -17.90
C LEU A 397 7.32 -21.47 -18.23
N ALA A 398 6.20 -22.17 -18.09
CA ALA A 398 5.91 -23.53 -18.50
C ALA A 398 4.98 -23.50 -19.71
N GLY A 399 5.41 -24.20 -20.77
CA GLY A 399 4.73 -24.27 -22.07
C GLY A 399 3.32 -24.88 -22.00
N VAL A 400 2.48 -24.76 -23.03
CA VAL A 400 2.72 -24.60 -24.47
C VAL A 400 1.54 -23.80 -25.07
N GLY A 401 1.83 -22.78 -25.89
CA GLY A 401 1.10 -22.53 -27.15
C GLY A 401 -0.34 -21.98 -27.19
N GLN A 402 -0.96 -21.54 -26.10
CA GLN A 402 -2.20 -20.74 -26.14
C GLN A 402 -2.23 -19.71 -25.01
N VAL A 403 -2.44 -18.43 -25.34
CA VAL A 403 -2.87 -17.42 -24.35
C VAL A 403 -4.40 -17.44 -24.34
N ARG A 404 -4.99 -17.98 -23.28
CA ARG A 404 -6.43 -17.79 -23.00
C ARG A 404 -6.57 -16.54 -22.14
N ALA A 405 -7.12 -15.48 -22.72
CA ALA A 405 -7.63 -14.33 -21.97
C ALA A 405 -9.09 -14.61 -21.59
N MET A 406 -9.42 -14.50 -20.31
CA MET A 406 -10.78 -14.65 -19.78
C MET A 406 -11.53 -13.32 -20.02
N TRP A 407 -12.67 -13.34 -20.72
CA TRP A 407 -13.55 -12.18 -20.91
C TRP A 407 -14.90 -12.42 -20.21
N MET A 408 -15.42 -11.37 -19.59
CA MET A 408 -16.71 -11.31 -18.88
C MET A 408 -17.89 -11.32 -19.87
N ASN A 409 -18.97 -12.05 -19.54
CA ASN A 409 -20.25 -12.03 -20.26
C ASN A 409 -21.26 -11.08 -19.56
N PRO A 410 -22.01 -10.24 -20.29
CA PRO A 410 -23.21 -9.55 -19.79
C PRO A 410 -24.52 -10.30 -20.13
N VAL A 411 -25.52 -10.27 -19.24
CA VAL A 411 -26.90 -10.79 -19.45
C VAL A 411 -27.92 -9.72 -18.97
N PRO A 412 -29.12 -9.56 -19.59
CA PRO A 412 -29.81 -8.26 -19.71
C PRO A 412 -31.07 -8.08 -18.84
N PHE A 413 -31.46 -6.82 -18.58
CA PHE A 413 -32.84 -6.41 -18.30
C PHE A 413 -33.20 -5.06 -18.97
N THR A 414 -34.48 -4.90 -19.29
CA THR A 414 -35.09 -4.04 -20.33
C THR A 414 -35.46 -2.60 -19.91
N ALA A 415 -35.49 -1.70 -20.92
CA ALA A 415 -35.58 -0.23 -20.92
C ALA A 415 -36.98 0.41 -20.68
N PRO A 416 -37.12 1.76 -20.76
CA PRO A 416 -37.35 2.48 -22.05
C PRO A 416 -36.49 3.76 -22.22
N SER A 417 -35.69 3.91 -23.29
CA SER A 417 -35.95 4.47 -24.65
C SER A 417 -35.70 5.98 -24.79
N ASP A 418 -34.45 6.38 -25.08
CA ASP A 418 -34.06 7.08 -26.33
C ASP A 418 -32.67 7.75 -26.22
N PHE A 419 -31.59 7.01 -26.54
CA PHE A 419 -30.40 7.40 -27.34
C PHE A 419 -29.34 6.28 -27.28
N LYS A 420 -28.53 6.09 -28.34
CA LYS A 420 -27.64 4.93 -28.53
C LYS A 420 -26.15 5.26 -28.26
N PRO A 421 -25.40 4.52 -27.42
CA PRO A 421 -23.95 4.66 -27.30
C PRO A 421 -23.20 3.89 -28.41
N GLN A 422 -22.05 4.41 -28.86
CA GLN A 422 -21.13 3.77 -29.81
C GLN A 422 -19.78 3.49 -29.12
N CYS A 423 -19.24 2.27 -29.23
CA CYS A 423 -17.88 1.93 -28.81
C CYS A 423 -17.05 1.53 -30.05
N ALA A 424 -15.80 2.00 -30.12
CA ALA A 424 -14.86 1.69 -31.20
C ALA A 424 -13.56 1.09 -30.62
N TYR A 425 -12.94 0.16 -31.34
CA TYR A 425 -11.62 -0.40 -31.02
C TYR A 425 -10.69 -0.24 -32.23
N THR A 426 -9.39 -0.12 -31.99
CA THR A 426 -8.36 -0.09 -33.04
C THR A 426 -7.22 -1.02 -32.65
N VAL A 427 -6.79 -1.88 -33.58
CA VAL A 427 -5.60 -2.73 -33.45
C VAL A 427 -4.47 -2.08 -34.23
N LEU A 428 -3.36 -1.75 -33.55
CA LEU A 428 -2.18 -1.15 -34.17
C LEU A 428 -1.07 -2.20 -34.23
N GLN A 429 -0.65 -2.55 -35.46
CA GLN A 429 0.49 -3.44 -35.72
C GLN A 429 1.66 -2.57 -36.23
N SER A 430 2.86 -2.68 -35.65
CA SER A 430 4.01 -1.91 -36.10
C SER A 430 4.56 -2.46 -37.42
N ASP A 431 4.56 -1.64 -38.47
CA ASP A 431 5.13 -1.99 -39.78
C ASP A 431 6.65 -2.18 -39.70
N SER A 432 7.12 -3.44 -39.74
CA SER A 432 8.46 -3.74 -40.26
C SER A 432 8.53 -5.14 -40.89
N ALA A 433 8.86 -5.14 -42.19
CA ALA A 433 9.33 -6.26 -43.02
C ALA A 433 8.31 -7.31 -43.53
N VAL A 434 7.55 -6.97 -44.58
CA VAL A 434 7.01 -7.98 -45.53
C VAL A 434 8.00 -8.18 -46.68
N LYS A 435 8.80 -9.26 -46.62
CA LYS A 435 9.47 -9.81 -47.81
C LYS A 435 8.46 -10.60 -48.64
N LYS A 436 8.28 -10.19 -49.90
CA LYS A 436 7.52 -10.91 -50.94
C LYS A 436 8.02 -12.35 -51.10
N GLN A 437 7.14 -13.34 -51.14
CA GLN A 437 7.12 -14.39 -52.17
C GLN A 437 5.74 -15.05 -52.31
N PRO A 438 5.40 -15.63 -53.49
CA PRO A 438 4.02 -15.79 -53.96
C PRO A 438 3.52 -17.25 -54.06
N THR A 439 2.22 -17.38 -54.36
CA THR A 439 1.45 -18.55 -54.85
C THR A 439 0.97 -19.53 -53.76
N ASN A 440 -0.22 -20.14 -53.79
CA ASN A 440 -1.17 -20.45 -54.87
C ASN A 440 -2.54 -20.85 -54.26
N ARG A 441 -3.65 -20.53 -54.95
CA ARG A 441 -4.91 -21.31 -55.20
C ARG A 441 -5.48 -22.22 -54.07
N GLN A 442 -6.77 -22.35 -53.76
CA GLN A 442 -8.08 -21.98 -54.35
C GLN A 442 -9.21 -22.46 -53.35
N PRO A 443 -10.53 -22.37 -53.64
CA PRO A 443 -11.53 -21.80 -52.71
C PRO A 443 -12.70 -22.76 -52.37
N LEU A 444 -13.84 -22.20 -51.91
CA LEU A 444 -15.24 -22.73 -51.85
C LEU A 444 -15.73 -23.04 -50.42
N ALA A 445 -16.98 -22.81 -50.01
CA ALA A 445 -18.20 -22.39 -50.71
C ALA A 445 -19.31 -21.99 -49.69
N SER A 446 -20.16 -21.04 -50.12
CA SER A 446 -21.62 -20.84 -49.92
C SER A 446 -22.32 -21.26 -48.60
N ILE A 447 -23.34 -20.55 -48.09
CA ILE A 447 -24.71 -20.52 -48.65
C ILE A 447 -25.55 -19.33 -48.08
N HIS A 448 -26.37 -18.79 -48.97
CA HIS A 448 -27.35 -17.69 -48.88
C HIS A 448 -28.53 -17.81 -47.90
N ARG A 449 -29.13 -16.67 -47.51
CA ARG A 449 -30.51 -16.17 -47.85
C ARG A 449 -30.83 -14.84 -47.12
N ARG A 450 -30.94 -13.68 -47.82
CA ARG A 450 -32.15 -12.86 -48.19
C ARG A 450 -33.17 -12.67 -47.04
N TRP A 451 -33.59 -11.44 -46.68
CA TRP A 451 -34.69 -10.58 -47.21
C TRP A 451 -34.35 -9.06 -47.03
N LYS A 452 -34.31 -8.17 -48.05
CA LYS A 452 -35.33 -7.23 -48.63
C LYS A 452 -36.10 -6.36 -47.58
N VAL A 453 -36.33 -5.02 -47.66
CA VAL A 453 -36.15 -3.96 -48.70
C VAL A 453 -36.62 -2.55 -48.16
N ASN A 454 -36.05 -1.45 -48.71
CA ASN A 454 -36.53 -0.03 -48.86
C ASN A 454 -36.83 0.87 -47.63
N ASN A 455 -36.67 2.20 -47.62
CA ASN A 455 -36.20 3.26 -48.55
C ASN A 455 -36.13 4.60 -47.76
N GLY A 456 -35.29 5.57 -48.20
CA GLY A 456 -35.58 7.00 -47.93
C GLY A 456 -34.38 7.97 -47.85
N HIS A 457 -33.97 8.49 -49.02
CA HIS A 457 -33.39 9.83 -49.34
C HIS A 457 -32.21 10.42 -48.52
N ASN A 458 -31.04 10.55 -49.14
CA ASN A 458 -30.51 11.69 -49.95
C ASN A 458 -30.06 12.90 -49.11
N ASP A 459 -28.74 13.12 -49.01
CA ASP A 459 -28.13 14.21 -49.78
C ASP A 459 -26.59 14.16 -49.77
N ASP A 460 -26.07 14.52 -50.93
CA ASP A 460 -24.68 14.59 -51.34
C ASP A 460 -23.82 15.58 -50.54
N LYS A 461 -22.54 15.21 -50.34
CA LYS A 461 -21.37 16.09 -50.55
C LYS A 461 -20.06 15.29 -50.43
N ARG A 462 -19.39 15.08 -51.57
CA ARG A 462 -17.92 14.88 -51.65
C ARG A 462 -17.27 16.27 -51.79
N PRO A 463 -16.04 16.53 -51.30
CA PRO A 463 -14.78 16.06 -51.94
C PRO A 463 -13.66 15.78 -50.88
N ASN A 464 -12.42 15.32 -51.10
CA ASN A 464 -11.45 15.44 -52.18
C ASN A 464 -10.38 14.33 -52.03
N VAL A 465 -9.77 13.97 -53.15
CA VAL A 465 -8.61 13.07 -53.25
C VAL A 465 -7.34 13.85 -52.89
N LEU A 466 -6.54 13.36 -51.93
CA LEU A 466 -5.13 13.73 -51.79
C LEU A 466 -4.28 12.75 -52.59
N LYS A 467 -3.64 13.29 -53.63
CA LYS A 467 -2.45 12.73 -54.27
C LYS A 467 -1.29 12.96 -53.31
N ASP A 468 -0.72 11.90 -52.77
CA ASP A 468 0.72 11.75 -52.55
C ASP A 468 0.99 10.31 -52.07
N GLY A 469 1.90 9.63 -52.77
CA GLY A 469 2.17 8.20 -52.63
C GLY A 469 2.91 7.80 -51.35
N LYS A 470 2.25 7.91 -50.20
CA LYS A 470 2.62 7.22 -48.95
C LYS A 470 1.48 6.27 -48.57
N ALA A 471 1.81 5.00 -48.35
CA ALA A 471 0.84 4.01 -47.90
C ALA A 471 0.25 4.45 -46.55
N ALA A 472 -1.08 4.54 -46.49
CA ALA A 472 -1.80 4.66 -45.22
C ALA A 472 -1.59 3.36 -44.42
N PRO A 473 -1.45 3.42 -43.07
CA PRO A 473 -1.51 2.21 -42.26
C PRO A 473 -2.83 1.50 -42.57
N SER A 474 -2.77 0.18 -42.74
CA SER A 474 -3.94 -0.63 -43.09
C SER A 474 -4.96 -0.58 -41.95
N VAL A 475 -5.91 0.36 -42.03
CA VAL A 475 -7.09 0.37 -41.19
C VAL A 475 -7.99 -0.78 -41.67
N ALA A 476 -8.00 -1.87 -40.93
CA ALA A 476 -9.04 -2.88 -41.09
C ALA A 476 -10.35 -2.29 -40.53
N VAL A 477 -11.09 -1.54 -41.37
CA VAL A 477 -12.46 -1.14 -41.05
C VAL A 477 -13.35 -2.38 -41.16
N GLY A 478 -13.51 -3.09 -40.05
CA GLY A 478 -14.61 -4.04 -39.90
C GLY A 478 -15.93 -3.29 -39.91
N ARG A 479 -16.91 -3.74 -40.70
CA ARG A 479 -18.27 -3.17 -40.66
C ARG A 479 -18.85 -3.34 -39.26
N ALA A 480 -19.26 -2.24 -38.65
CA ALA A 480 -20.15 -2.26 -37.50
C ALA A 480 -21.47 -2.93 -37.90
N TYR A 481 -21.78 -4.08 -37.33
CA TYR A 481 -23.12 -4.66 -37.39
C TYR A 481 -23.91 -4.10 -36.21
N THR A 482 -24.72 -3.08 -36.48
CA THR A 482 -25.79 -2.68 -35.56
C THR A 482 -26.84 -3.77 -35.58
N TYR A 483 -27.10 -4.44 -34.46
CA TYR A 483 -28.27 -5.32 -34.33
C TYR A 483 -29.24 -4.76 -33.29
N THR A 484 -30.50 -4.68 -33.72
CA THR A 484 -31.65 -4.18 -32.98
C THR A 484 -32.18 -5.31 -32.08
N ALA A 485 -32.46 -5.01 -30.81
CA ALA A 485 -32.96 -6.01 -29.87
C ALA A 485 -34.40 -6.44 -30.23
N GLY A 486 -34.59 -7.73 -30.44
CA GLY A 486 -35.88 -8.40 -30.55
C GLY A 486 -35.67 -9.91 -30.45
N ASN A 487 -35.95 -10.47 -29.27
CA ASN A 487 -36.04 -11.89 -28.92
C ASN A 487 -34.84 -12.82 -29.29
N PHE A 488 -34.21 -13.34 -28.23
CA PHE A 488 -33.31 -14.51 -28.12
C PHE A 488 -31.78 -14.40 -28.40
N ASN A 489 -31.06 -15.05 -27.46
CA ASN A 489 -29.67 -15.50 -27.34
C ASN A 489 -28.67 -15.25 -28.49
N ALA A 490 -27.52 -14.66 -28.13
CA ALA A 490 -26.23 -14.97 -28.75
C ALA A 490 -25.06 -14.80 -27.77
N THR A 491 -24.30 -15.88 -27.57
CA THR A 491 -23.00 -15.96 -26.90
C THR A 491 -21.94 -15.27 -27.76
N LEU A 492 -21.11 -14.38 -27.19
CA LEU A 492 -19.93 -13.88 -27.88
C LEU A 492 -18.81 -14.94 -27.78
N ASN A 493 -18.71 -15.82 -28.77
CA ASN A 493 -17.60 -16.77 -28.87
C ASN A 493 -16.32 -16.04 -29.32
N GLU A 494 -15.26 -16.22 -28.53
CA GLU A 494 -13.83 -16.28 -28.88
C GLU A 494 -13.35 -15.45 -30.09
N ALA A 495 -12.66 -14.34 -29.82
CA ALA A 495 -11.66 -13.82 -30.76
C ALA A 495 -10.33 -14.55 -30.55
N VAL A 496 -10.12 -15.68 -31.24
CA VAL A 496 -8.82 -16.37 -31.26
C VAL A 496 -7.87 -15.59 -32.18
N MET A 497 -6.96 -14.80 -31.60
CA MET A 497 -5.83 -14.27 -32.36
C MET A 497 -4.73 -15.33 -32.44
N LYS A 498 -4.54 -15.90 -33.64
CA LYS A 498 -3.39 -16.78 -33.93
C LYS A 498 -2.13 -15.92 -34.04
N TYR A 499 -1.17 -16.12 -33.15
CA TYR A 499 0.12 -15.46 -33.16
C TYR A 499 1.17 -16.39 -33.79
N GLU A 500 1.80 -15.94 -34.88
CA GLU A 500 2.93 -16.69 -35.49
C GLU A 500 4.24 -16.35 -34.77
N PRO A 501 5.08 -17.35 -34.43
CA PRO A 501 6.37 -17.11 -33.80
C PRO A 501 7.27 -16.22 -34.66
N GLY A 502 7.63 -15.04 -34.15
CA GLY A 502 8.51 -14.07 -34.84
C GLY A 502 7.86 -12.75 -35.26
N SER A 503 6.61 -12.48 -34.88
CA SER A 503 5.95 -11.21 -35.15
C SER A 503 6.29 -10.12 -34.10
N VAL A 504 6.17 -8.85 -34.49
CA VAL A 504 6.46 -7.64 -33.67
C VAL A 504 5.47 -7.50 -32.50
N PRO A 505 5.77 -6.69 -31.45
CA PRO A 505 4.84 -6.43 -30.36
C PRO A 505 3.51 -5.87 -30.88
N VAL A 506 2.39 -6.34 -30.32
CA VAL A 506 1.05 -5.89 -30.70
C VAL A 506 0.44 -5.12 -29.54
N THR A 507 0.03 -3.88 -29.80
CA THR A 507 -0.65 -3.02 -28.82
C THR A 507 -2.15 -2.98 -29.13
N ILE A 508 -2.97 -3.29 -28.13
CA ILE A 508 -4.42 -3.23 -28.20
C ILE A 508 -4.88 -2.03 -27.37
N SER A 509 -5.61 -1.12 -28.01
CA SER A 509 -6.17 0.08 -27.39
C SER A 509 -7.69 -0.04 -27.31
N TYR A 510 -8.26 0.10 -26.11
CA TYR A 510 -9.71 0.16 -25.92
C TYR A 510 -10.12 1.49 -25.26
N GLN A 511 -11.28 2.00 -25.66
CA GLN A 511 -11.84 3.25 -25.15
C GLN A 511 -13.37 3.13 -25.11
N CYS A 512 -13.98 3.39 -23.96
CA CYS A 512 -15.45 3.44 -23.80
C CYS A 512 -15.90 4.84 -23.40
N GLY A 513 -16.98 5.35 -24.00
CA GLY A 513 -17.49 6.67 -23.68
C GLY A 513 -18.93 6.88 -24.08
N ASP A 514 -19.61 7.74 -23.33
CA ASP A 514 -20.90 8.34 -23.68
C ASP A 514 -20.65 9.77 -24.15
N VAL A 515 -21.29 10.18 -25.25
CA VAL A 515 -21.18 11.53 -25.82
C VAL A 515 -21.69 12.63 -24.88
N ASN A 516 -22.51 12.29 -23.87
CA ASN A 516 -23.03 13.26 -22.90
C ASN A 516 -22.30 13.28 -21.54
N TYR A 517 -21.45 12.28 -21.24
CA TYR A 517 -20.87 12.11 -19.89
C TYR A 517 -19.37 11.82 -19.88
N GLY A 518 -18.72 12.00 -21.02
CA GLY A 518 -17.27 11.91 -21.15
C GLY A 518 -16.78 10.55 -21.63
N ILE A 519 -15.61 10.58 -22.26
CA ILE A 519 -14.93 9.43 -22.83
C ILE A 519 -13.85 9.00 -21.84
N SER A 520 -13.77 7.71 -21.52
CA SER A 520 -12.63 7.19 -20.73
C SER A 520 -11.31 7.44 -21.47
N PRO A 521 -10.19 7.61 -20.75
CA PRO A 521 -8.87 7.58 -21.37
C PRO A 521 -8.67 6.24 -22.11
N PRO A 522 -7.98 6.22 -23.26
CA PRO A 522 -7.67 4.98 -23.95
C PRO A 522 -6.72 4.13 -23.11
N TYR A 523 -7.08 2.87 -22.87
CA TYR A 523 -6.24 1.91 -22.17
C TYR A 523 -5.50 1.05 -23.19
N ASN A 524 -4.18 0.98 -23.05
CA ASN A 524 -3.29 0.27 -23.97
C ASN A 524 -2.66 -0.94 -23.29
N PHE A 525 -2.65 -2.08 -23.97
CA PHE A 525 -1.95 -3.30 -23.53
C PHE A 525 -1.03 -3.78 -24.65
N THR A 526 0.24 -4.05 -24.34
CA THR A 526 1.26 -4.46 -25.34
C THR A 526 1.76 -5.87 -25.06
N ILE A 527 1.68 -6.74 -26.06
CA ILE A 527 2.15 -8.14 -25.98
C ILE A 527 3.56 -8.23 -26.60
N GLN A 528 4.54 -8.78 -25.88
CA GLN A 528 5.95 -8.87 -26.32
C GLN A 528 6.32 -10.28 -26.89
N PRO A 529 7.16 -10.39 -27.93
CA PRO A 529 7.59 -11.69 -28.48
C PRO A 529 8.82 -12.25 -27.77
N THR A 530 8.80 -13.53 -27.37
CA THR A 530 9.99 -14.27 -26.87
C THR A 530 10.35 -15.45 -27.77
N THR A 531 11.65 -15.63 -28.07
CA THR A 531 12.17 -16.70 -28.94
C THR A 531 12.21 -18.04 -28.21
N VAL A 532 11.57 -19.08 -28.76
CA VAL A 532 11.49 -20.43 -28.16
C VAL A 532 12.36 -21.42 -28.96
N GLN A 533 13.28 -22.12 -28.30
CA GLN A 533 13.93 -23.31 -28.87
C GLN A 533 12.97 -24.51 -28.80
N LYS A 534 12.69 -25.14 -29.95
CA LYS A 534 11.77 -26.27 -30.08
C LYS A 534 12.25 -27.51 -29.33
N ARG A 535 11.37 -28.13 -28.53
CA ARG A 535 11.44 -29.55 -28.16
C ARG A 535 10.29 -30.29 -28.82
N SER A 536 10.56 -31.51 -29.28
CA SER A 536 9.79 -32.30 -30.24
C SER A 536 8.39 -32.70 -29.79
N ASP A 537 7.47 -32.65 -30.75
CA ASP A 537 6.04 -32.96 -30.68
C ASP A 537 5.77 -34.46 -30.51
N ALA A 538 4.96 -34.82 -29.50
CA ALA A 538 4.15 -36.05 -29.53
C ALA A 538 2.94 -35.92 -28.58
N GLU A 539 1.75 -36.01 -29.18
CA GLU A 539 0.45 -36.44 -28.62
C GLU A 539 -0.52 -35.41 -28.00
N GLU A 540 -1.59 -35.16 -28.77
CA GLU A 540 -2.98 -34.83 -28.36
C GLU A 540 -3.92 -35.66 -29.28
N PRO A 541 -5.26 -35.79 -29.07
CA PRO A 541 -6.08 -35.55 -27.87
C PRO A 541 -7.13 -36.67 -27.58
N ALA A 542 -7.62 -36.75 -26.33
CA ALA A 542 -8.92 -37.39 -26.02
C ALA A 542 -9.65 -36.68 -24.85
N GLN A 543 -10.96 -36.53 -25.01
CA GLN A 543 -11.86 -35.56 -24.38
C GLN A 543 -12.25 -35.79 -22.90
N LYS A 544 -12.64 -34.67 -22.25
CA LYS A 544 -13.60 -34.48 -21.14
C LYS A 544 -13.34 -35.26 -19.83
N LYS A 545 -12.69 -34.61 -18.86
CA LYS A 545 -12.83 -34.84 -17.40
C LYS A 545 -12.17 -33.70 -16.59
N SER A 546 -12.88 -33.27 -15.54
CA SER A 546 -12.49 -32.45 -14.35
C SER A 546 -11.48 -31.31 -14.52
N MET A 547 -11.89 -30.08 -14.18
CA MET A 547 -10.98 -28.97 -13.90
C MET A 547 -10.17 -29.22 -12.61
N ILE A 548 -9.13 -30.04 -12.73
CA ILE A 548 -7.89 -29.93 -11.95
C ILE A 548 -6.77 -30.08 -12.98
N LYS A 549 -5.87 -29.08 -13.01
CA LYS A 549 -4.65 -28.91 -13.84
C LYS A 549 -4.80 -28.04 -15.10
N SER A 550 -4.57 -26.73 -14.93
CA SER A 550 -3.51 -26.03 -15.67
C SER A 550 -3.10 -24.71 -14.99
N SER A 551 -2.22 -24.78 -13.99
CA SER A 551 -1.36 -23.67 -13.56
C SER A 551 0.08 -24.20 -13.44
N LYS A 552 0.71 -24.48 -14.57
CA LYS A 552 2.17 -24.60 -14.57
C LYS A 552 2.72 -23.18 -14.64
N ASN A 553 3.02 -22.60 -13.46
CA ASN A 553 4.06 -21.61 -13.08
C ASN A 553 3.75 -20.89 -11.76
N PHE A 554 3.14 -21.57 -10.81
CA PHE A 554 3.64 -21.39 -9.45
C PHE A 554 4.94 -22.21 -9.37
N SER A 555 6.03 -21.59 -8.92
CA SER A 555 7.20 -22.35 -8.48
C SER A 555 6.71 -23.40 -7.47
N SER A 556 7.15 -24.63 -7.68
CA SER A 556 6.66 -25.82 -7.00
C SER A 556 7.13 -25.95 -5.55
N GLU A 557 7.24 -24.85 -4.80
CA GLU A 557 7.50 -24.88 -3.36
C GLU A 557 6.32 -24.40 -2.48
N THR A 558 5.23 -23.87 -3.05
CA THR A 558 4.07 -23.47 -2.24
C THR A 558 2.72 -24.02 -2.70
N ALA A 559 2.64 -24.69 -3.86
CA ALA A 559 1.39 -25.30 -4.36
C ALA A 559 1.25 -26.81 -4.03
N SER A 560 1.90 -27.26 -2.96
CA SER A 560 1.74 -28.57 -2.33
C SER A 560 1.70 -28.43 -0.82
N LYS A 561 0.66 -27.77 -0.30
CA LYS A 561 0.10 -28.16 0.99
C LYS A 561 -1.21 -28.91 0.73
N VAL A 562 -1.08 -30.05 0.05
CA VAL A 562 -1.92 -31.19 0.45
C VAL A 562 -1.61 -31.40 1.93
N LEU A 563 -2.66 -31.41 2.74
CA LEU A 563 -2.63 -31.71 4.17
C LEU A 563 -1.55 -32.79 4.45
N PRO A 564 -0.57 -32.56 5.35
CA PRO A 564 0.08 -33.68 6.01
C PRO A 564 -0.96 -34.30 6.96
N GLY A 565 -1.90 -35.06 6.39
CA GLY A 565 -2.58 -36.12 7.09
C GLY A 565 -1.69 -37.36 7.00
N ARG A 566 -0.92 -37.64 8.05
CA ARG A 566 -0.08 -38.83 8.26
C ARG A 566 1.02 -39.07 7.20
N THR A 567 2.26 -38.71 7.53
CA THR A 567 3.43 -39.41 6.99
C THR A 567 3.56 -40.75 7.70
N CYS A 568 3.20 -41.83 7.02
CA CYS A 568 3.56 -43.18 7.46
C CYS A 568 4.70 -43.67 6.55
N ALA A 569 5.86 -43.87 7.15
CA ALA A 569 6.95 -44.68 6.61
C ALA A 569 7.20 -45.78 7.65
N ASP A 570 7.08 -47.04 7.24
CA ASP A 570 7.28 -48.25 8.05
C ASP A 570 6.54 -48.28 9.41
N ASP A 571 5.26 -48.67 9.37
CA ASP A 571 4.40 -49.09 10.52
C ASP A 571 4.44 -48.23 11.80
N THR A 572 4.96 -47.02 11.74
CA THR A 572 5.04 -46.07 12.86
C THR A 572 4.73 -44.66 12.34
N CYS A 573 3.47 -44.26 12.43
CA CYS A 573 3.06 -42.89 12.12
C CYS A 573 3.32 -42.03 13.38
N VAL A 574 4.13 -40.97 13.23
CA VAL A 574 4.37 -39.97 14.29
C VAL A 574 3.40 -38.81 14.06
N ASP A 575 2.62 -38.45 15.09
CA ASP A 575 1.64 -37.34 15.04
C ASP A 575 2.34 -35.99 14.85
N GLY A 576 2.33 -35.48 13.62
CA GLY A 576 2.58 -34.06 13.33
C GLY A 576 1.31 -33.27 13.60
N GLY A 577 1.37 -32.27 14.49
CA GLY A 577 0.20 -31.48 14.92
C GLY A 577 -0.59 -30.84 13.77
N GLU A 578 -1.90 -30.70 13.97
CA GLU A 578 -2.85 -30.12 13.02
C GLU A 578 -2.47 -28.67 12.66
N ARG A 579 -2.39 -28.35 11.36
CA ARG A 579 -2.12 -26.98 10.89
C ARG A 579 -3.28 -26.06 11.28
N VAL A 580 -2.98 -25.00 12.03
CA VAL A 580 -3.94 -23.92 12.32
C VAL A 580 -4.04 -23.00 11.10
N GLY A 581 -5.23 -22.85 10.54
CA GLY A 581 -5.51 -21.90 9.46
C GLY A 581 -5.82 -20.51 10.00
N LYS A 582 -5.51 -19.45 9.25
CA LYS A 582 -5.76 -18.06 9.67
C LYS A 582 -6.49 -17.24 8.60
N VAL A 583 -7.53 -16.53 9.01
CA VAL A 583 -8.39 -15.72 8.13
C VAL A 583 -8.55 -14.31 8.72
N ALA A 584 -8.40 -13.29 7.89
CA ALA A 584 -8.70 -11.90 8.27
C ALA A 584 -10.17 -11.60 7.95
N LEU A 585 -10.93 -11.17 8.95
CA LEU A 585 -12.32 -10.77 8.82
C LEU A 585 -12.42 -9.25 8.93
N ILE A 586 -12.95 -8.61 7.90
CA ILE A 586 -13.14 -7.16 7.80
C ILE A 586 -14.53 -6.83 7.27
N ALA A 587 -14.97 -5.60 7.49
CA ALA A 587 -16.11 -4.99 6.81
C ALA A 587 -16.00 -3.46 6.90
N ASP A 588 -16.65 -2.73 5.99
CA ASP A 588 -16.78 -1.28 6.05
C ASP A 588 -15.41 -0.56 6.02
N MET A 589 -14.60 -0.85 4.99
CA MET A 589 -13.20 -0.37 4.94
C MET A 589 -13.02 0.96 4.21
N GLY A 590 -13.62 1.16 3.03
CA GLY A 590 -13.47 2.41 2.27
C GLY A 590 -12.03 2.76 1.88
N VAL A 591 -11.78 4.02 1.49
CA VAL A 591 -10.49 4.51 0.96
C VAL A 591 -9.84 5.65 1.78
N GLU A 592 -10.45 6.05 2.90
CA GLU A 592 -9.97 7.19 3.70
C GLU A 592 -9.10 6.75 4.88
N GLU A 593 -9.64 5.94 5.80
CA GLU A 593 -8.92 5.48 7.00
C GLU A 593 -8.47 4.00 6.90
N ASP A 594 -8.52 3.43 5.68
CA ASP A 594 -8.20 2.04 5.36
C ASP A 594 -6.73 1.67 5.61
N SER A 595 -5.83 2.65 5.49
CA SER A 595 -4.38 2.43 5.49
C SER A 595 -3.84 1.73 6.75
N PHE A 596 -4.44 1.93 7.92
CA PHE A 596 -4.01 1.25 9.16
C PHE A 596 -4.40 -0.22 9.13
N THR A 597 -5.62 -0.52 8.70
CA THR A 597 -6.14 -1.88 8.60
C THR A 597 -5.41 -2.66 7.51
N ILE A 598 -5.22 -2.07 6.33
CA ILE A 598 -4.43 -2.67 5.24
C ILE A 598 -3.02 -2.99 5.74
N ARG A 599 -2.32 -2.04 6.36
CA ARG A 599 -0.96 -2.28 6.89
C ARG A 599 -0.93 -3.36 7.97
N SER A 600 -1.94 -3.42 8.83
CA SER A 600 -2.02 -4.43 9.88
C SER A 600 -2.21 -5.83 9.30
N ILE A 601 -3.03 -5.98 8.26
CA ILE A 601 -3.25 -7.24 7.54
C ILE A 601 -2.01 -7.60 6.72
N LEU A 602 -1.39 -6.63 6.06
CA LEU A 602 -0.20 -6.82 5.23
C LEU A 602 0.95 -7.44 6.03
N ARG A 603 1.12 -7.08 7.30
CA ARG A 603 2.11 -7.71 8.20
C ARG A 603 1.91 -9.22 8.35
N GLN A 604 0.66 -9.68 8.40
CA GLN A 604 0.33 -11.12 8.48
C GLN A 604 0.59 -11.82 7.15
N VAL A 605 0.30 -11.13 6.03
CA VAL A 605 0.61 -11.62 4.68
C VAL A 605 2.12 -11.73 4.46
N ASP A 606 2.89 -10.73 4.89
CA ASP A 606 4.36 -10.69 4.77
C ASP A 606 5.05 -11.80 5.58
N GLN A 607 4.39 -12.30 6.62
CA GLN A 607 4.86 -13.41 7.45
C GLN A 607 4.43 -14.79 6.91
N ASP A 608 3.71 -14.84 5.77
CA ASP A 608 3.10 -16.06 5.22
C ASP A 608 2.16 -16.76 6.23
N GLU A 609 1.55 -15.97 7.12
CA GLU A 609 0.70 -16.47 8.20
C GLU A 609 -0.78 -16.44 7.86
N LEU A 610 -1.19 -15.67 6.85
CA LEU A 610 -2.60 -15.46 6.50
C LEU A 610 -3.00 -16.31 5.29
N ASP A 611 -4.08 -17.07 5.40
CA ASP A 611 -4.56 -17.90 4.28
C ASP A 611 -5.45 -17.13 3.30
N PHE A 612 -6.37 -16.27 3.79
CA PHE A 612 -7.20 -15.38 2.96
C PHE A 612 -7.87 -14.27 3.78
N VAL A 613 -8.48 -13.31 3.08
CA VAL A 613 -9.29 -12.22 3.66
C VAL A 613 -10.76 -12.42 3.30
N LEU A 614 -11.64 -12.21 4.27
CA LEU A 614 -13.10 -12.22 4.14
C LEU A 614 -13.63 -10.80 4.47
N HIS A 615 -14.30 -10.17 3.51
CA HIS A 615 -14.86 -8.82 3.61
C HIS A 615 -16.39 -8.84 3.56
N ALA A 616 -17.04 -8.51 4.68
CA ALA A 616 -18.50 -8.52 4.82
C ALA A 616 -19.19 -7.21 4.39
N GLY A 617 -18.99 -6.80 3.13
CA GLY A 617 -19.67 -5.66 2.48
C GLY A 617 -19.19 -4.27 2.86
N ASP A 618 -19.66 -3.28 2.10
CA ASP A 618 -19.26 -1.87 2.12
C ASP A 618 -17.76 -1.69 1.87
N ILE A 619 -17.40 -1.94 0.62
CA ILE A 619 -16.03 -2.20 0.21
C ILE A 619 -15.28 -0.88 -0.01
N SER A 620 -15.71 -0.10 -1.01
CA SER A 620 -14.98 1.10 -1.45
C SER A 620 -15.61 2.44 -1.05
N TYR A 621 -16.90 2.45 -0.70
CA TYR A 621 -17.68 3.67 -0.48
C TYR A 621 -17.64 4.66 -1.66
N ALA A 622 -17.58 4.14 -2.89
CA ALA A 622 -17.56 4.97 -4.10
C ALA A 622 -18.77 5.90 -4.22
N ASP A 623 -19.92 5.52 -3.67
CA ASP A 623 -21.14 6.33 -3.63
C ASP A 623 -21.07 7.53 -2.68
N ASN A 624 -20.08 7.60 -1.78
CA ASN A 624 -19.90 8.72 -0.84
C ASN A 624 -19.13 9.92 -1.44
N PHE A 625 -18.56 9.81 -2.63
CA PHE A 625 -17.75 10.87 -3.24
C PHE A 625 -18.55 11.81 -4.17
N GLY A 626 -19.03 12.96 -3.68
CA GLY A 626 -19.72 13.95 -4.52
C GLY A 626 -20.36 15.07 -3.71
N THR A 627 -20.15 16.31 -4.13
CA THR A 627 -20.55 17.53 -3.41
C THR A 627 -22.07 17.66 -3.22
N THR A 628 -22.49 18.04 -2.01
CA THR A 628 -23.82 18.62 -1.65
C THR A 628 -25.10 17.80 -1.84
N TYR A 629 -25.08 16.62 -2.43
CA TYR A 629 -26.19 15.68 -2.35
C TYR A 629 -25.60 14.27 -2.36
N ARG A 630 -26.07 13.41 -1.45
CA ARG A 630 -25.99 11.95 -1.56
C ARG A 630 -26.75 11.52 -2.81
N SER A 631 -26.24 11.83 -4.00
CA SER A 631 -26.86 11.39 -5.24
C SER A 631 -26.28 10.04 -5.59
N SER A 632 -27.15 9.04 -5.59
CA SER A 632 -27.01 7.72 -6.20
C SER A 632 -26.62 7.73 -7.69
N ASP A 633 -26.28 8.90 -8.23
CA ASP A 633 -26.30 9.24 -9.66
C ASP A 633 -24.90 9.63 -10.19
N GLY A 634 -23.88 9.76 -9.33
CA GLY A 634 -22.52 10.17 -9.73
C GLY A 634 -21.61 9.01 -10.12
N ASN A 635 -21.01 9.00 -11.31
CA ASN A 635 -20.05 7.94 -11.72
C ASN A 635 -18.69 8.09 -11.01
N ASN A 636 -18.58 7.54 -9.79
CA ASN A 636 -17.34 7.53 -8.98
C ASN A 636 -16.56 6.21 -9.10
N SER A 637 -16.65 5.55 -10.26
CA SER A 637 -15.96 4.28 -10.51
C SER A 637 -14.44 4.35 -10.32
N TRP A 638 -13.83 5.56 -10.35
CA TRP A 638 -12.42 5.77 -10.03
C TRP A 638 -12.06 5.44 -8.57
N VAL A 639 -13.00 5.55 -7.62
CA VAL A 639 -12.78 5.18 -6.21
C VAL A 639 -12.57 3.67 -6.08
N TRP A 640 -13.26 2.85 -6.89
CA TRP A 640 -12.99 1.42 -6.99
C TRP A 640 -11.57 1.12 -7.48
N VAL A 641 -11.06 1.92 -8.43
CA VAL A 641 -9.67 1.79 -8.91
C VAL A 641 -8.69 2.12 -7.79
N GLN A 642 -8.92 3.22 -7.06
CA GLN A 642 -8.10 3.62 -5.90
C GLN A 642 -8.08 2.53 -4.82
N TYR A 643 -9.25 2.01 -4.46
CA TYR A 643 -9.39 0.97 -3.45
C TYR A 643 -8.67 -0.33 -3.86
N MET A 644 -8.85 -0.78 -5.09
CA MET A 644 -8.17 -2.00 -5.57
C MET A 644 -6.66 -1.80 -5.67
N ALA A 645 -6.19 -0.59 -5.97
CA ALA A 645 -4.77 -0.26 -5.95
C ALA A 645 -4.19 -0.25 -4.52
N SER A 646 -4.91 0.27 -3.51
CA SER A 646 -4.44 0.26 -2.11
C SER A 646 -4.32 -1.16 -1.55
N LEU A 647 -5.20 -2.06 -1.99
CA LEU A 647 -5.23 -3.46 -1.59
C LEU A 647 -4.34 -4.39 -2.42
N HIS A 648 -3.70 -3.91 -3.48
CA HIS A 648 -2.96 -4.76 -4.44
C HIS A 648 -1.96 -5.69 -3.75
N ASP A 649 -1.18 -5.18 -2.80
CA ASP A 649 -0.16 -5.97 -2.10
C ASP A 649 -0.77 -7.06 -1.19
N VAL A 650 -2.05 -6.97 -0.84
CA VAL A 650 -2.76 -8.04 -0.12
C VAL A 650 -3.39 -9.00 -1.13
N THR A 651 -4.20 -8.50 -2.04
CA THR A 651 -5.06 -9.30 -2.94
C THR A 651 -4.29 -10.03 -4.04
N ALA A 652 -3.08 -9.57 -4.38
CA ALA A 652 -2.19 -10.29 -5.30
C ALA A 652 -1.54 -11.54 -4.67
N ARG A 653 -1.59 -11.66 -3.33
CA ARG A 653 -0.88 -12.73 -2.58
C ARG A 653 -1.82 -13.69 -1.86
N VAL A 654 -2.96 -13.21 -1.38
CA VAL A 654 -3.97 -14.04 -0.70
C VAL A 654 -5.36 -13.81 -1.30
N PRO A 655 -6.23 -14.84 -1.36
CA PRO A 655 -7.60 -14.66 -1.84
C PRO A 655 -8.36 -13.60 -1.03
N TYR A 656 -9.28 -12.91 -1.71
CA TYR A 656 -10.08 -11.83 -1.16
C TYR A 656 -11.56 -12.10 -1.43
N MET A 657 -12.24 -12.68 -0.43
CA MET A 657 -13.63 -13.15 -0.53
C MET A 657 -14.56 -12.07 0.00
N THR A 658 -15.63 -11.74 -0.72
CA THR A 658 -16.49 -10.60 -0.38
C THR A 658 -17.98 -10.94 -0.49
N CYS A 659 -18.83 -10.21 0.23
CA CYS A 659 -20.26 -10.10 -0.04
C CYS A 659 -20.62 -8.62 -0.27
N PRO A 660 -21.75 -8.27 -0.91
CA PRO A 660 -22.11 -6.87 -1.12
C PRO A 660 -22.79 -6.27 0.11
N GLY A 661 -22.51 -4.98 0.39
CA GLY A 661 -23.20 -4.13 1.35
C GLY A 661 -24.07 -3.05 0.70
N ASN A 662 -24.62 -2.11 1.48
CA ASN A 662 -25.46 -1.04 0.90
C ASN A 662 -24.70 -0.14 -0.07
N HIS A 663 -23.43 0.14 0.21
CA HIS A 663 -22.63 1.06 -0.62
C HIS A 663 -22.26 0.44 -1.98
N GLU A 664 -22.44 -0.88 -2.14
CA GLU A 664 -22.31 -1.52 -3.45
C GLU A 664 -23.54 -1.35 -4.34
N LYS A 665 -24.69 -0.84 -3.86
CA LYS A 665 -25.95 -0.74 -4.64
C LYS A 665 -25.85 0.09 -5.92
N GLN A 666 -24.83 0.93 -6.02
CA GLN A 666 -24.66 1.84 -7.13
C GLN A 666 -24.74 1.13 -8.49
N PHE A 667 -25.59 1.65 -9.38
CA PHE A 667 -25.85 1.07 -10.70
C PHE A 667 -26.22 -0.43 -10.66
N ASP A 668 -27.10 -0.83 -9.73
CA ASP A 668 -27.51 -2.22 -9.53
C ASP A 668 -26.30 -3.15 -9.29
N PHE A 669 -25.42 -2.75 -8.36
CA PHE A 669 -24.22 -3.53 -8.01
C PHE A 669 -23.27 -3.79 -9.18
N ALA A 670 -23.29 -2.95 -10.22
CA ALA A 670 -22.45 -3.15 -11.40
C ALA A 670 -20.96 -3.23 -11.04
N ALA A 671 -20.47 -2.37 -10.15
CA ALA A 671 -19.06 -2.41 -9.74
C ALA A 671 -18.73 -3.74 -9.03
N TYR A 672 -19.52 -4.11 -8.02
CA TYR A 672 -19.34 -5.38 -7.30
C TYR A 672 -19.31 -6.58 -8.25
N ARG A 673 -20.30 -6.71 -9.16
CA ARG A 673 -20.39 -7.84 -10.10
C ARG A 673 -19.22 -7.94 -11.09
N ASN A 674 -18.60 -6.81 -11.44
CA ASN A 674 -17.57 -6.77 -12.47
C ASN A 674 -16.15 -6.80 -11.90
N TRP A 675 -15.92 -6.23 -10.71
CA TRP A 675 -14.60 -6.20 -10.07
C TRP A 675 -14.31 -7.44 -9.22
N LEU A 676 -15.35 -8.07 -8.68
CA LEU A 676 -15.22 -9.14 -7.68
C LEU A 676 -15.80 -10.45 -8.21
N HIS A 677 -14.98 -11.49 -8.22
CA HIS A 677 -15.34 -12.80 -8.74
C HIS A 677 -15.52 -13.79 -7.58
N MET A 678 -16.78 -14.05 -7.24
CA MET A 678 -17.15 -14.99 -6.19
C MET A 678 -17.60 -16.33 -6.79
N PRO A 679 -17.43 -17.47 -6.09
CA PRO A 679 -17.70 -18.82 -6.61
C PRO A 679 -19.20 -19.20 -6.59
N TRP A 680 -20.06 -18.29 -7.03
CA TRP A 680 -21.51 -18.46 -6.96
C TRP A 680 -22.05 -19.57 -7.86
N ASN A 681 -21.46 -19.73 -9.04
CA ASN A 681 -21.88 -20.78 -9.96
C ASN A 681 -21.39 -22.16 -9.48
N GLU A 682 -20.19 -22.22 -8.90
CA GLU A 682 -19.60 -23.40 -8.29
C GLU A 682 -20.37 -23.86 -7.04
N SER A 683 -20.99 -22.93 -6.33
CA SER A 683 -21.85 -23.20 -5.18
C SER A 683 -23.33 -23.38 -5.54
N GLU A 684 -23.65 -23.58 -6.82
CA GLU A 684 -25.01 -23.78 -7.33
C GLU A 684 -25.99 -22.65 -6.96
N SER A 685 -25.48 -21.44 -6.75
CA SER A 685 -26.29 -20.25 -6.53
C SER A 685 -26.86 -19.72 -7.84
N SER A 686 -28.06 -19.13 -7.76
CA SER A 686 -28.69 -18.46 -8.91
C SER A 686 -28.20 -17.02 -9.14
N SER A 687 -27.26 -16.51 -8.32
CA SER A 687 -26.88 -15.10 -8.33
C SER A 687 -25.44 -14.87 -7.85
N PRO A 688 -24.71 -13.87 -8.40
CA PRO A 688 -23.35 -13.55 -7.97
C PRO A 688 -23.24 -12.93 -6.57
N TYR A 689 -24.36 -12.69 -5.88
CA TYR A 689 -24.38 -11.98 -4.61
C TYR A 689 -24.36 -12.89 -3.38
N TYR A 690 -24.61 -14.19 -3.56
CA TYR A 690 -24.59 -15.17 -2.49
C TYR A 690 -24.04 -16.50 -3.01
N PHE A 691 -23.19 -17.13 -2.21
CA PHE A 691 -22.38 -18.28 -2.62
C PHE A 691 -21.79 -19.00 -1.40
N SER A 692 -21.24 -20.18 -1.59
CA SER A 692 -20.55 -20.94 -0.55
C SER A 692 -19.25 -21.56 -1.05
N PHE A 693 -18.33 -21.89 -0.14
CA PHE A 693 -17.09 -22.60 -0.44
C PHE A 693 -16.53 -23.29 0.79
N ASP A 694 -15.83 -24.41 0.58
CA ASP A 694 -15.15 -25.14 1.65
C ASP A 694 -13.67 -24.81 1.69
N TYR A 695 -13.16 -24.40 2.85
CA TYR A 695 -11.73 -24.17 3.05
C TYR A 695 -11.34 -24.30 4.54
N LEU A 696 -10.15 -24.83 4.83
CA LEU A 696 -9.63 -25.00 6.22
C LEU A 696 -10.57 -25.75 7.19
N GLY A 697 -11.39 -26.69 6.68
CA GLY A 697 -12.38 -27.41 7.52
C GLY A 697 -13.59 -26.57 7.91
N VAL A 698 -13.80 -25.44 7.23
CA VAL A 698 -14.96 -24.56 7.39
C VAL A 698 -15.74 -24.53 6.08
N HIS A 699 -17.05 -24.66 6.19
CA HIS A 699 -17.98 -24.32 5.11
C HIS A 699 -18.35 -22.83 5.26
N PHE A 700 -17.83 -21.99 4.37
CA PHE A 700 -18.07 -20.56 4.34
C PHE A 700 -19.26 -20.25 3.44
N VAL A 701 -20.18 -19.39 3.90
CA VAL A 701 -21.37 -18.99 3.16
C VAL A 701 -21.47 -17.47 3.14
N GLY A 702 -21.32 -16.87 1.96
CA GLY A 702 -21.57 -15.45 1.72
C GLY A 702 -23.03 -15.23 1.36
N ILE A 703 -23.72 -14.36 2.11
CA ILE A 703 -25.10 -13.94 1.82
C ILE A 703 -25.17 -12.45 1.48
N SER A 704 -26.18 -12.05 0.71
CA SER A 704 -26.47 -10.66 0.43
C SER A 704 -27.69 -10.19 1.19
N THR A 705 -27.44 -9.34 2.19
CA THR A 705 -28.49 -8.65 2.96
C THR A 705 -29.19 -7.55 2.16
N GLU A 706 -28.67 -7.21 0.98
CA GLU A 706 -29.27 -6.20 0.10
C GLU A 706 -30.29 -6.78 -0.89
N HIS A 707 -30.45 -8.10 -0.89
CA HIS A 707 -31.41 -8.84 -1.70
C HIS A 707 -32.39 -9.60 -0.80
N ASP A 708 -33.51 -10.05 -1.37
CA ASP A 708 -34.59 -10.65 -0.60
C ASP A 708 -34.16 -11.94 0.13
N MET A 709 -34.30 -11.96 1.47
CA MET A 709 -33.96 -13.08 2.35
C MET A 709 -35.18 -13.84 2.88
N ARG A 710 -36.40 -13.37 2.58
CA ARG A 710 -37.65 -13.97 3.05
C ARG A 710 -37.82 -15.40 2.55
N GLY A 711 -38.57 -16.22 3.28
CA GLY A 711 -38.71 -17.67 3.06
C GLY A 711 -39.01 -18.16 1.64
N ASN A 712 -39.65 -17.34 0.80
CA ASN A 712 -39.99 -17.68 -0.58
C ASN A 712 -38.95 -17.21 -1.62
N SER A 713 -37.93 -16.46 -1.21
CA SER A 713 -36.92 -15.91 -2.10
C SER A 713 -36.00 -17.02 -2.66
N SER A 714 -35.32 -16.73 -3.76
CA SER A 714 -34.33 -17.65 -4.33
C SER A 714 -33.14 -17.83 -3.38
N GLN A 715 -32.72 -16.76 -2.72
CA GLN A 715 -31.59 -16.79 -1.78
C GLN A 715 -31.92 -17.62 -0.54
N HIS A 716 -33.12 -17.49 0.04
CA HIS A 716 -33.51 -18.28 1.22
C HIS A 716 -33.55 -19.77 0.91
N ARG A 717 -34.15 -20.16 -0.22
CA ARG A 717 -34.22 -21.58 -0.63
C ARG A 717 -32.85 -22.17 -0.94
N TRP A 718 -31.97 -21.40 -1.60
CA TRP A 718 -30.60 -21.81 -1.85
C TRP A 718 -29.84 -21.97 -0.53
N LEU A 719 -29.92 -20.98 0.36
CA LEU A 719 -29.24 -20.98 1.66
C LEU A 719 -29.70 -22.16 2.53
N GLU A 720 -31.00 -22.45 2.59
CA GLU A 720 -31.51 -23.62 3.31
C GLU A 720 -30.91 -24.93 2.75
N GLN A 721 -30.85 -25.08 1.42
CA GLN A 721 -30.31 -26.29 0.79
C GLN A 721 -28.80 -26.43 1.01
N ASP A 722 -28.06 -25.34 0.91
CA ASP A 722 -26.62 -25.27 1.11
C ASP A 722 -26.26 -25.60 2.57
N LEU A 723 -26.88 -24.90 3.53
CA LEU A 723 -26.69 -25.15 4.96
C LEU A 723 -27.07 -26.57 5.38
N ARG A 724 -28.17 -27.11 4.84
CA ARG A 724 -28.56 -28.50 5.09
C ARG A 724 -27.48 -29.48 4.61
N THR A 725 -26.87 -29.22 3.46
CA THR A 725 -25.82 -30.07 2.89
C THR A 725 -24.55 -29.98 3.73
N ALA A 726 -24.17 -28.79 4.14
CA ALA A 726 -23.02 -28.56 5.02
C ALA A 726 -23.20 -29.19 6.41
N ASP A 727 -24.40 -29.11 6.99
CA ASP A 727 -24.70 -29.71 8.30
C ASP A 727 -24.68 -31.24 8.27
N LEU A 728 -25.03 -31.84 7.13
CA LEU A 728 -24.84 -33.28 6.90
C LEU A 728 -23.36 -33.66 6.67
N ASN A 729 -22.50 -32.69 6.35
CA ASN A 729 -21.09 -32.90 5.99
C ASN A 729 -20.10 -32.43 7.08
N ARG A 730 -20.55 -32.30 8.33
CA ARG A 730 -19.73 -31.86 9.48
C ARG A 730 -18.48 -32.68 9.73
N ALA A 731 -18.44 -33.93 9.27
CA ALA A 731 -17.24 -34.76 9.35
C ALA A 731 -16.06 -34.20 8.52
N ARG A 732 -16.34 -33.48 7.44
CA ARG A 732 -15.33 -32.82 6.58
C ARG A 732 -15.18 -31.34 6.89
N THR A 733 -16.30 -30.66 7.15
CA THR A 733 -16.36 -29.24 7.50
C THR A 733 -17.03 -29.08 8.86
N PRO A 734 -16.32 -29.34 9.97
CA PRO A 734 -16.90 -29.26 11.32
C PRO A 734 -17.50 -27.89 11.63
N TRP A 735 -17.02 -26.83 10.97
CA TRP A 735 -17.48 -25.47 11.13
C TRP A 735 -18.33 -25.00 9.96
N ILE A 736 -19.42 -24.28 10.25
CA ILE A 736 -20.17 -23.50 9.28
C ILE A 736 -20.11 -22.03 9.71
N LEU A 737 -19.54 -21.19 8.84
CA LEU A 737 -19.45 -19.75 9.04
C LEU A 737 -20.24 -19.05 7.94
N VAL A 738 -21.24 -18.27 8.34
CA VAL A 738 -21.99 -17.41 7.43
C VAL A 738 -21.46 -15.98 7.56
N PHE A 739 -21.34 -15.26 6.45
CA PHE A 739 -21.03 -13.83 6.47
C PHE A 739 -21.96 -13.06 5.55
N GLY A 740 -22.36 -11.88 6.00
CA GLY A 740 -23.27 -10.98 5.32
C GLY A 740 -23.09 -9.57 5.84
N HIS A 741 -23.60 -8.56 5.15
CA HIS A 741 -23.27 -7.19 5.52
C HIS A 741 -24.06 -6.69 6.75
N ARG A 742 -25.39 -6.83 6.77
CA ARG A 742 -26.25 -6.32 7.87
C ARG A 742 -26.32 -7.27 9.09
N PRO A 743 -26.33 -6.74 10.33
CA PRO A 743 -26.33 -7.55 11.54
C PRO A 743 -27.72 -8.12 11.90
N LEU A 744 -27.75 -9.35 12.41
CA LEU A 744 -28.94 -9.94 13.05
C LEU A 744 -29.06 -9.54 14.52
N TYR A 745 -27.90 -9.35 15.16
CA TYR A 745 -27.75 -8.89 16.54
C TYR A 745 -26.70 -7.80 16.58
N CYS A 746 -27.07 -6.66 17.13
CA CYS A 746 -26.17 -5.57 17.43
C CYS A 746 -26.79 -4.67 18.50
N SER A 747 -25.99 -3.79 19.08
CA SER A 747 -26.42 -2.95 20.20
C SER A 747 -25.95 -1.50 20.10
N SER A 748 -25.69 -0.97 18.90
CA SER A 748 -25.41 0.46 18.70
C SER A 748 -26.48 1.34 19.35
N ALA A 749 -26.06 2.40 20.05
CA ALA A 749 -26.95 3.40 20.64
C ALA A 749 -27.20 4.61 19.73
N ALA A 750 -26.77 4.56 18.47
CA ALA A 750 -26.99 5.64 17.51
C ALA A 750 -28.50 5.88 17.28
N LEU A 751 -29.03 6.95 17.89
CA LEU A 751 -30.46 7.27 17.88
C LEU A 751 -30.98 7.72 16.51
N TRP A 752 -30.09 8.05 15.57
CA TRP A 752 -30.42 8.49 14.23
C TRP A 752 -30.62 7.32 13.24
N THR A 753 -30.44 6.07 13.67
CA THR A 753 -30.51 4.89 12.81
C THR A 753 -31.41 3.80 13.38
N THR A 754 -31.97 2.98 12.48
CA THR A 754 -32.79 1.80 12.82
C THR A 754 -32.05 0.47 12.67
N ARG A 755 -30.73 0.52 12.42
CA ARG A 755 -29.85 -0.64 12.18
C ARG A 755 -30.03 -1.74 13.25
N CYS A 756 -29.90 -1.39 14.53
CA CYS A 756 -30.02 -2.35 15.64
C CYS A 756 -31.44 -2.53 16.20
N THR A 757 -32.43 -1.86 15.61
CA THR A 757 -33.82 -1.93 16.10
C THR A 757 -34.70 -2.65 15.10
N THR A 758 -35.24 -1.95 14.10
CA THR A 758 -36.17 -2.52 13.13
C THR A 758 -35.46 -3.46 12.17
N GLU A 759 -34.33 -3.00 11.61
CA GLU A 759 -33.63 -3.70 10.53
C GLU A 759 -33.06 -5.05 11.00
N ALA A 760 -32.29 -5.06 12.09
CA ALA A 760 -31.77 -6.31 12.68
C ALA A 760 -32.89 -7.30 13.08
N ARG A 761 -34.08 -6.81 13.46
CA ARG A 761 -35.23 -7.67 13.77
C ARG A 761 -35.84 -8.30 12.52
N GLU A 762 -35.91 -7.55 11.41
CA GLU A 762 -36.41 -8.06 10.13
C GLU A 762 -35.49 -9.16 9.59
N TYR A 763 -34.18 -8.91 9.48
CA TYR A 763 -33.23 -9.94 9.04
C TYR A 763 -33.23 -11.17 9.95
N ARG A 764 -33.32 -10.97 11.26
CA ARG A 764 -33.43 -12.09 12.20
C ARG A 764 -34.69 -12.92 11.95
N SER A 765 -35.84 -12.28 11.74
CA SER A 765 -37.09 -12.97 11.40
C SER A 765 -37.01 -13.75 10.08
N ASP A 766 -36.19 -13.29 9.14
CA ASP A 766 -36.09 -13.91 7.82
C ASP A 766 -35.18 -15.15 7.80
N ILE A 767 -34.10 -15.18 8.58
CA ILE A 767 -33.05 -16.21 8.41
C ILE A 767 -32.51 -16.88 9.68
N GLU A 768 -32.79 -16.35 10.89
CA GLU A 768 -32.26 -16.93 12.13
C GLU A 768 -32.70 -18.39 12.31
N GLU A 769 -33.92 -18.72 11.88
CA GLU A 769 -34.42 -20.10 11.95
C GLU A 769 -33.53 -21.08 11.18
N LEU A 770 -33.01 -20.68 10.01
CA LEU A 770 -32.09 -21.52 9.24
C LEU A 770 -30.77 -21.72 9.98
N PHE A 771 -30.26 -20.66 10.62
CA PHE A 771 -29.01 -20.73 11.37
C PHE A 771 -29.12 -21.68 12.56
N VAL A 772 -30.24 -21.62 13.29
CA VAL A 772 -30.51 -22.54 14.40
C VAL A 772 -30.74 -23.97 13.90
N ARG A 773 -31.57 -24.15 12.86
CA ARG A 773 -31.94 -25.47 12.32
C ARG A 773 -30.74 -26.24 11.77
N TYR A 774 -29.80 -25.56 11.12
CA TYR A 774 -28.62 -26.15 10.50
C TYR A 774 -27.32 -25.84 11.27
N HIS A 775 -27.47 -25.49 12.55
CA HIS A 775 -26.39 -25.35 13.53
C HIS A 775 -25.24 -24.42 13.10
N VAL A 776 -25.53 -23.32 12.39
CA VAL A 776 -24.50 -22.33 11.99
C VAL A 776 -23.72 -21.87 13.21
N ASP A 777 -22.39 -21.95 13.15
CA ASP A 777 -21.54 -21.69 14.31
C ASP A 777 -21.33 -20.20 14.52
N VAL A 778 -21.01 -19.50 13.44
CA VAL A 778 -20.63 -18.08 13.47
C VAL A 778 -21.31 -17.31 12.34
N TYR A 779 -21.83 -16.13 12.67
CA TYR A 779 -22.25 -15.12 11.70
C TYR A 779 -21.35 -13.89 11.81
N VAL A 780 -20.68 -13.52 10.72
CA VAL A 780 -19.79 -12.33 10.64
C VAL A 780 -20.45 -11.25 9.80
N CYS A 781 -20.45 -10.02 10.29
CA CYS A 781 -21.07 -8.89 9.60
C CYS A 781 -20.39 -7.54 9.83
N GLY A 782 -20.81 -6.55 9.07
CA GLY A 782 -20.38 -5.16 9.12
C GLY A 782 -21.54 -4.21 9.41
N HIS A 783 -21.65 -3.15 8.60
CA HIS A 783 -22.71 -2.12 8.54
C HIS A 783 -22.79 -1.21 9.75
N ASN A 784 -22.63 -1.77 10.95
CA ASN A 784 -22.37 -0.97 12.12
C ASN A 784 -20.86 -0.76 12.23
N HIS A 785 -20.46 0.51 12.30
CA HIS A 785 -19.05 0.89 12.26
C HIS A 785 -18.36 0.70 13.61
N GLN A 786 -18.46 -0.51 14.16
CA GLN A 786 -18.07 -0.88 15.51
C GLN A 786 -17.61 -2.35 15.58
N TYR A 787 -17.09 -2.75 16.74
CA TYR A 787 -16.83 -4.15 17.05
C TYR A 787 -17.74 -4.64 18.19
N GLU A 788 -18.45 -5.74 17.94
CA GLU A 788 -19.30 -6.39 18.93
C GLU A 788 -19.30 -7.90 18.71
N ARG A 789 -19.31 -8.69 19.80
CA ARG A 789 -19.62 -10.12 19.75
C ARG A 789 -20.76 -10.49 20.69
N SER A 790 -21.54 -11.49 20.31
CA SER A 790 -22.60 -12.04 21.13
C SER A 790 -22.16 -13.28 21.94
N TRP A 791 -22.92 -13.59 22.99
CA TRP A 791 -23.08 -14.97 23.46
C TRP A 791 -23.85 -15.78 22.41
N PRO A 792 -23.78 -17.12 22.42
CA PRO A 792 -24.74 -17.96 21.69
C PRO A 792 -26.18 -17.50 21.99
N VAL A 793 -26.90 -17.09 20.95
CA VAL A 793 -28.20 -16.41 21.08
C VAL A 793 -29.18 -16.91 20.03
N SER A 794 -30.44 -17.08 20.43
CA SER A 794 -31.54 -17.43 19.54
C SER A 794 -32.82 -16.73 19.99
N GLY A 795 -33.54 -16.08 19.07
CA GLY A 795 -34.80 -15.39 19.38
C GLY A 795 -34.68 -14.29 20.44
N GLY A 796 -33.51 -13.65 20.55
CA GLY A 796 -33.20 -12.66 21.59
C GLY A 796 -32.71 -13.24 22.92
N ASN A 797 -32.74 -14.56 23.09
CA ASN A 797 -32.38 -15.22 24.35
C ASN A 797 -30.99 -15.86 24.26
N VAL A 798 -30.15 -15.56 25.26
CA VAL A 798 -28.85 -16.19 25.41
C VAL A 798 -29.04 -17.65 25.81
N THR A 799 -28.54 -18.57 24.99
CA THR A 799 -28.66 -20.02 25.25
C THR A 799 -27.58 -20.51 26.23
N ALA A 800 -26.40 -19.89 26.20
CA ALA A 800 -25.32 -20.14 27.15
C ALA A 800 -24.38 -18.93 27.27
N LYS A 801 -23.78 -18.72 28.45
CA LYS A 801 -22.69 -17.75 28.65
C LYS A 801 -21.31 -18.42 28.58
N ASN A 802 -21.12 -19.27 27.58
CA ASN A 802 -19.85 -19.91 27.25
C ASN A 802 -19.83 -20.25 25.75
N TYR A 803 -18.66 -20.65 25.25
CA TYR A 803 -18.42 -20.91 23.83
C TYR A 803 -18.07 -22.38 23.54
N HIS A 804 -18.42 -23.29 24.44
CA HIS A 804 -18.18 -24.73 24.26
C HIS A 804 -19.46 -25.41 23.77
N ASN A 805 -19.41 -26.09 22.62
CA ASN A 805 -20.57 -26.69 21.94
C ASN A 805 -21.79 -25.75 21.94
N PRO A 806 -21.67 -24.52 21.41
CA PRO A 806 -22.76 -23.56 21.45
C PRO A 806 -23.98 -24.12 20.71
N ALA A 807 -25.14 -24.09 21.37
CA ALA A 807 -26.40 -24.58 20.80
C ALA A 807 -27.08 -23.57 19.85
N ALA A 808 -26.49 -22.39 19.69
CA ALA A 808 -26.96 -21.32 18.82
C ALA A 808 -25.77 -20.52 18.28
N THR A 809 -26.00 -19.81 17.17
CA THR A 809 -24.96 -19.05 16.45
C THR A 809 -24.36 -17.94 17.32
N VAL A 810 -23.05 -17.76 17.18
CA VAL A 810 -22.32 -16.60 17.73
C VAL A 810 -22.23 -15.53 16.66
N HIS A 811 -22.65 -14.31 16.97
CA HIS A 811 -22.63 -13.19 16.04
C HIS A 811 -21.43 -12.28 16.32
N ILE A 812 -20.73 -11.86 15.26
CA ILE A 812 -19.59 -10.96 15.30
C ILE A 812 -19.86 -9.80 14.33
N VAL A 813 -19.90 -8.58 14.85
CA VAL A 813 -19.86 -7.32 14.09
C VAL A 813 -18.41 -6.86 14.04
N THR A 814 -17.86 -6.64 12.85
CA THR A 814 -16.47 -6.22 12.61
C THR A 814 -16.37 -5.07 11.61
N GLY A 815 -17.34 -4.16 11.59
CA GLY A 815 -17.47 -3.05 10.63
C GLY A 815 -16.59 -1.83 10.89
N ALA A 816 -15.51 -1.97 11.65
CA ALA A 816 -14.67 -0.83 12.03
C ALA A 816 -13.38 -0.72 11.18
N ALA A 817 -13.39 -1.17 9.92
CA ALA A 817 -12.15 -1.31 9.16
C ALA A 817 -11.56 0.01 8.63
N GLY A 818 -12.35 1.07 8.44
CA GLY A 818 -11.82 2.40 8.07
C GLY A 818 -12.68 3.27 7.15
N ASN A 819 -13.98 3.00 7.03
CA ASN A 819 -14.85 3.74 6.13
C ASN A 819 -14.88 5.27 6.41
N PRO A 820 -15.20 6.08 5.38
CA PRO A 820 -15.27 7.54 5.49
C PRO A 820 -16.40 8.07 6.38
N GLU A 821 -17.39 7.26 6.77
CA GLU A 821 -18.47 7.71 7.67
C GLU A 821 -18.05 7.70 9.15
N GLY A 822 -16.92 7.08 9.46
CA GLY A 822 -16.32 7.01 10.79
C GLY A 822 -16.90 5.91 11.68
N ASN A 823 -16.10 5.53 12.69
CA ASN A 823 -16.45 4.50 13.67
C ASN A 823 -17.27 5.07 14.84
N ASP A 824 -18.21 4.29 15.35
CA ASP A 824 -19.09 4.66 16.45
C ASP A 824 -18.72 3.88 17.74
N PRO A 825 -18.45 4.53 18.89
CA PRO A 825 -18.22 3.84 20.15
C PRO A 825 -19.49 3.69 21.01
N SER A 826 -20.68 4.03 20.49
CA SER A 826 -21.93 4.09 21.27
C SER A 826 -22.67 2.74 21.30
N TYR A 827 -23.08 2.30 22.50
CA TYR A 827 -23.87 1.10 22.66
C TYR A 827 -24.98 1.27 23.70
N VAL A 828 -26.08 0.54 23.52
CA VAL A 828 -27.18 0.53 24.50
C VAL A 828 -26.74 -0.16 25.80
N PRO A 829 -27.37 0.19 26.94
CA PRO A 829 -27.15 -0.52 28.20
C PRO A 829 -27.35 -2.04 28.08
N GLU A 830 -26.59 -2.81 28.87
CA GLU A 830 -26.57 -4.28 28.81
C GLU A 830 -27.97 -4.91 28.96
N PHE A 831 -28.85 -4.34 29.79
CA PHE A 831 -30.20 -4.87 30.00
C PHE A 831 -31.08 -4.81 28.73
N LEU A 832 -30.74 -3.98 27.73
CA LEU A 832 -31.42 -3.93 26.43
C LEU A 832 -30.78 -4.86 25.39
N ALA A 833 -29.56 -5.32 25.65
CA ALA A 833 -28.81 -6.22 24.78
C ALA A 833 -28.10 -7.32 25.60
N PRO A 834 -28.84 -8.19 26.31
CA PRO A 834 -28.26 -9.20 27.21
C PRO A 834 -27.40 -10.24 26.47
N TRP A 835 -27.51 -10.31 25.15
CA TRP A 835 -26.68 -11.15 24.29
C TRP A 835 -25.29 -10.58 24.05
N ARG A 836 -25.02 -9.30 24.27
CA ARG A 836 -23.68 -8.72 24.05
C ARG A 836 -22.68 -9.30 25.05
N ALA A 837 -21.59 -9.86 24.54
CA ALA A 837 -20.58 -10.55 25.33
C ALA A 837 -19.19 -9.86 25.31
N GLY A 838 -18.89 -9.11 24.25
CA GLY A 838 -17.67 -8.33 24.10
C GLY A 838 -17.89 -7.21 23.07
N TYR A 839 -17.19 -6.09 23.23
CA TYR A 839 -17.35 -4.92 22.37
C TYR A 839 -16.15 -3.95 22.52
N SER A 840 -16.00 -3.04 21.57
CA SER A 840 -14.95 -2.00 21.60
C SER A 840 -15.56 -0.61 21.79
N LEU A 841 -15.08 0.15 22.77
CA LEU A 841 -15.50 1.53 23.07
C LEU A 841 -14.62 2.60 22.40
N THR A 842 -13.92 2.25 21.32
CA THR A 842 -13.01 3.16 20.63
C THR A 842 -13.51 3.49 19.24
N MET A 843 -13.10 4.64 18.73
CA MET A 843 -13.27 5.01 17.31
C MET A 843 -12.12 4.50 16.42
N LYS A 844 -11.19 3.71 16.99
CA LYS A 844 -10.03 3.21 16.26
C LYS A 844 -10.46 2.20 15.20
N THR A 845 -9.78 2.21 14.07
CA THR A 845 -9.99 1.16 13.06
C THR A 845 -9.51 -0.19 13.59
N GLY A 846 -10.07 -1.27 13.07
CA GLY A 846 -9.72 -2.62 13.51
C GLY A 846 -10.33 -3.71 12.63
N TRP A 847 -9.82 -4.92 12.84
CA TRP A 847 -10.21 -6.13 12.10
C TRP A 847 -10.12 -7.35 13.00
N THR A 848 -10.79 -8.44 12.62
CA THR A 848 -10.80 -9.68 13.43
C THR A 848 -9.93 -10.74 12.77
N LEU A 849 -8.93 -11.26 13.49
CA LEU A 849 -8.19 -12.46 13.09
C LEU A 849 -8.94 -13.69 13.59
N MET A 850 -9.25 -14.61 12.69
CA MET A 850 -9.78 -15.94 13.00
C MET A 850 -8.69 -16.99 12.80
N GLU A 851 -8.45 -17.81 13.81
CA GLU A 851 -7.58 -18.99 13.77
C GLU A 851 -8.45 -20.25 13.90
N VAL A 852 -8.27 -21.23 13.02
CA VAL A 852 -9.15 -22.41 12.91
C VAL A 852 -8.39 -23.74 12.88
N ASN A 853 -8.95 -24.73 13.58
CA ASN A 853 -8.64 -26.16 13.42
C ASN A 853 -9.93 -27.00 13.57
N SER A 854 -9.85 -28.33 13.54
CA SER A 854 -11.01 -29.23 13.61
C SER A 854 -11.90 -29.08 14.86
N THR A 855 -11.38 -28.55 15.97
CA THR A 855 -12.06 -28.50 17.28
C THR A 855 -12.17 -27.10 17.88
N ALA A 856 -11.52 -26.08 17.30
CA ALA A 856 -11.58 -24.71 17.78
C ALA A 856 -11.60 -23.64 16.66
N LEU A 857 -12.39 -22.58 16.90
CA LEU A 857 -12.30 -21.28 16.24
C LEU A 857 -11.88 -20.24 17.28
N ALA A 858 -10.67 -19.71 17.18
CA ALA A 858 -10.20 -18.61 18.02
C ALA A 858 -10.28 -17.28 17.26
N PHE A 859 -10.85 -16.27 17.91
CA PHE A 859 -11.00 -14.93 17.34
C PHE A 859 -10.23 -13.93 18.18
N SER A 860 -9.49 -13.03 17.52
CA SER A 860 -8.84 -11.87 18.13
C SER A 860 -9.25 -10.61 17.38
N TYR A 861 -9.98 -9.71 18.02
CA TYR A 861 -10.22 -8.39 17.45
C TYR A 861 -9.03 -7.49 17.73
N ILE A 862 -8.46 -6.95 16.66
CA ILE A 862 -7.21 -6.19 16.67
C ILE A 862 -7.55 -4.76 16.27
N HIS A 863 -7.23 -3.80 17.15
CA HIS A 863 -7.17 -2.39 16.72
C HIS A 863 -6.00 -2.24 15.76
N SER A 864 -6.30 -1.71 14.58
CA SER A 864 -5.34 -1.24 13.61
C SER A 864 -4.57 -0.08 14.24
N ALA A 865 -3.38 -0.36 14.77
CA ALA A 865 -2.50 0.62 15.39
C ALA A 865 -1.34 0.96 14.44
N ASP A 866 -0.66 2.06 14.74
CA ASP A 866 0.65 2.41 14.21
C ASP A 866 1.74 1.37 14.59
N ALA A 867 3.03 1.74 14.58
CA ALA A 867 4.22 0.87 14.53
C ALA A 867 4.31 -0.37 15.47
N SER A 868 3.41 -0.54 16.44
CA SER A 868 3.41 -1.56 17.50
C SER A 868 2.80 -2.94 17.16
N GLY A 869 2.28 -3.16 15.96
CA GLY A 869 1.77 -4.49 15.55
C GLY A 869 0.27 -4.74 15.74
N GLY A 870 -0.52 -3.70 16.06
CA GLY A 870 -1.94 -3.83 16.36
C GLY A 870 -2.18 -4.39 17.77
N LYS A 871 -3.17 -3.85 18.50
CA LYS A 871 -3.47 -4.30 19.87
C LYS A 871 -4.67 -5.23 19.85
N VAL A 872 -4.54 -6.44 20.42
CA VAL A 872 -5.68 -7.33 20.66
C VAL A 872 -6.54 -6.72 21.78
N VAL A 873 -7.81 -6.46 21.48
CA VAL A 873 -8.77 -5.78 22.36
C VAL A 873 -9.75 -6.76 22.97
N ASP A 874 -10.16 -7.75 22.18
CA ASP A 874 -11.00 -8.85 22.63
C ASP A 874 -10.48 -10.15 22.01
N ARG A 875 -10.62 -11.24 22.76
CA ARG A 875 -10.23 -12.57 22.34
C ARG A 875 -11.16 -13.60 22.96
N PHE A 876 -11.64 -14.53 22.14
CA PHE A 876 -12.45 -15.65 22.60
C PHE A 876 -12.24 -16.86 21.68
N THR A 877 -12.65 -18.04 22.15
CA THR A 877 -12.51 -19.29 21.42
C THR A 877 -13.80 -20.09 21.50
N ILE A 878 -14.34 -20.46 20.35
CA ILE A 878 -15.43 -21.42 20.22
C ILE A 878 -14.80 -22.81 20.09
N THR A 879 -15.27 -23.76 20.90
CA THR A 879 -14.75 -25.12 20.91
C THR A 879 -15.86 -26.13 20.68
N LYS A 880 -15.52 -27.22 19.99
CA LYS A 880 -16.37 -28.39 19.83
C LYS A 880 -15.68 -29.62 20.39
N THR A 881 -16.43 -30.45 21.11
CA THR A 881 -15.99 -31.83 21.36
C THR A 881 -16.28 -32.68 20.11
N PRO A 882 -15.35 -33.54 19.68
CA PRO A 882 -15.53 -34.44 18.55
C PRO A 882 -16.78 -35.32 18.62
#